data_AF-A0A9J5ZKJ8-F1
#
_entry.id   AF-A0A9J5ZKJ8-F1
#
_cell.length_a   1.000
_cell.length_b   1.000
_cell.length_c   1.000
_cell.angle_alpha   90.00
_cell.angle_beta   90.00
_cell.angle_gamma   90.00
#
_symmetry.space_group_name_H-M   'P 1'
#
loop_
_entity.id
_entity.type
_entity.pdbx_description
1 polymer ?
#
loop_
_entity_poly.entity_id
_entity_poly.type
_entity_poly.pdbx_seq_one_letter_code
_entity_poly.pdbx_strand_id
1 'polypeptide(L)'
;MSCSYYILSLFVLISFINVCFASRKLSALVQDPQMQLLEYHKGALLSGKISVNLIWYGKFKPSQRAIVSDFITSLSSSTPSKTNPSVAQWWKTTEKYYHLANSKNTLALSLGKQVLIENYSLGKSLTQKQIVQLASKGEQRDAINVVLTASDVAVDGFCVNRCGTHGSSKGAVIKGKTYKFAYIWVGNSETFCPGYCAWPFHQPIYGPQSSPLGAPNNDVGVDGMVINLASLLAGTATNPFGNGYYQGEADAPLEAASACPGVYAKGAYPGYAGDLLVDKTTGASYNAHGTNGRKYLVPAVYDPATSLCSTLLTALVQDPQMQLLNYHKGALLSGKISVNLIWYGKFKPSQRAIVSDFITSLSSSTPSKTNPSVAQWWKTTEKYYHLANSKNTLSLNLGKQVLIENYSLGKSLTQKQIVQLASKGEQRDAINVVLTASDVAVDGFCVNRCGTHGASKGAVIKGKTYKFAYIWVGNSETFCPGYCAWPFHQPIYGPQSPPLGAPNNDVGVDGMVINLASLLAGTATNPFGNGYYQGEADAPLEAASACPGVYAKGAYPGYAGDLLVDKTTGASYNAHGTNGRKYLVPALYDPATSSCSTLLSALVQDPQMQLLKYHKGALLSGKISVNLIWYGNFKPSQRAIVSDFITSLSSSIPSKTNPSVAQWWKITEKYYHLANSKNALSLSLGKQVLIENYSLGKSLTQKQIVQLASKGVQKDAINVVLTASDVAVDGFCVNRCGTHGASKGVVINGKTYKFAYIWVGNSETLCPGYCAWPFHQPIYGPQSAPLGAPNNDVGADGMVINLASLLAGTATNPFGNGYYQGEADAPLEAASACPGVYAKGAYPGYAGDLLVDKTTGASYNAHGTNGRKYLVPALYDPSTSSCSTLV
;
A
#
# COMPACT_ATOMS: atom_id res chain seq x y z
N MET A 1 25.17 65.66 27.62
CA MET A 1 24.03 64.93 27.01
C MET A 1 23.86 65.16 25.49
N SER A 2 24.86 65.70 24.77
CA SER A 2 24.73 65.91 23.30
C SER A 2 25.42 64.85 22.44
N CYS A 3 26.37 64.06 22.97
CA CYS A 3 27.17 63.13 22.15
C CYS A 3 26.49 61.77 21.91
N SER A 4 25.69 61.28 22.86
CA SER A 4 25.01 59.97 22.74
C SER A 4 23.82 59.97 21.77
N TYR A 5 23.25 61.14 21.47
CA TYR A 5 22.12 61.25 20.52
C TYR A 5 22.57 61.17 19.06
N TYR A 6 23.78 61.69 18.74
CA TYR A 6 24.33 61.60 17.38
C TYR A 6 24.78 60.18 17.02
N ILE A 7 25.28 59.40 17.98
CA ILE A 7 25.69 58.01 17.75
C ILE A 7 24.47 57.11 17.50
N LEU A 8 23.37 57.32 18.23
CA LEU A 8 22.14 56.55 18.02
C LEU A 8 21.48 56.88 16.68
N SER A 9 21.45 58.15 16.28
CA SER A 9 20.95 58.58 14.97
C SER A 9 21.81 58.06 13.81
N LEU A 10 23.14 57.97 13.97
CA LEU A 10 24.04 57.42 12.96
C LEU A 10 23.85 55.89 12.78
N PHE A 11 23.61 55.16 13.87
CA PHE A 11 23.33 53.72 13.83
C PHE A 11 21.97 53.40 13.20
N VAL A 12 20.95 54.24 13.42
CA VAL A 12 19.65 54.10 12.78
C VAL A 12 19.75 54.43 11.28
N LEU A 13 20.51 55.45 10.88
CA LEU A 13 20.72 55.77 9.45
C LEU A 13 21.49 54.67 8.70
N ILE A 14 22.52 54.07 9.31
CA ILE A 14 23.28 52.96 8.72
C ILE A 14 22.43 51.67 8.62
N SER A 15 21.47 51.50 9.52
CA SER A 15 20.52 50.38 9.48
C SER A 15 19.48 50.55 8.36
N PHE A 16 19.07 51.78 8.03
CA PHE A 16 18.17 52.04 6.91
C PHE A 16 18.88 52.03 5.53
N ILE A 17 20.18 52.28 5.47
CA ILE A 17 20.96 52.23 4.20
C ILE A 17 21.33 50.78 3.80
N ASN A 18 21.36 49.83 4.74
CA ASN A 18 21.53 48.40 4.43
C ASN A 18 20.25 47.69 3.95
N VAL A 19 19.11 48.39 3.88
CA VAL A 19 17.83 47.85 3.39
C VAL A 19 17.57 48.15 1.90
N CYS A 20 18.46 48.89 1.22
CA CYS A 20 18.17 49.38 -0.15
C CYS A 20 19.16 48.95 -1.26
N PHE A 21 20.11 48.04 -1.04
CA PHE A 21 20.97 47.53 -2.13
C PHE A 21 21.09 46.01 -2.16
N ALA A 22 19.97 45.33 -2.39
CA ALA A 22 19.95 44.01 -3.06
C ALA A 22 18.60 43.76 -3.76
N SER A 23 18.04 44.77 -4.42
CA SER A 23 16.98 44.57 -5.42
C SER A 23 17.58 43.99 -6.69
N ARG A 24 17.81 42.67 -6.72
CA ARG A 24 17.87 41.91 -7.97
C ARG A 24 16.53 41.20 -8.16
N LYS A 25 15.76 41.69 -9.14
CA LYS A 25 14.65 40.95 -9.74
C LYS A 25 15.17 39.58 -10.20
N LEU A 26 14.64 38.50 -9.62
CA LEU A 26 14.56 37.20 -10.29
C LEU A 26 13.13 36.69 -10.14
N SER A 27 12.34 36.84 -11.19
CA SER A 27 11.18 35.98 -11.42
C SER A 27 11.74 34.57 -11.65
N ALA A 28 11.75 33.74 -10.60
CA ALA A 28 11.96 32.31 -10.72
C ALA A 28 10.77 31.64 -10.03
N LEU A 29 10.05 30.82 -10.79
CA LEU A 29 9.05 29.90 -10.27
C LEU A 29 9.66 29.15 -9.08
N VAL A 30 9.02 29.21 -7.90
CA VAL A 30 9.28 28.23 -6.85
C VAL A 30 8.70 26.92 -7.38
N GLN A 31 9.56 26.14 -8.01
CA GLN A 31 9.30 24.77 -8.39
C GLN A 31 9.30 23.98 -7.08
N ASP A 32 8.15 23.37 -6.76
CA ASP A 32 7.97 22.40 -5.68
C ASP A 32 9.18 21.45 -5.61
N PRO A 33 9.72 21.08 -4.42
CA PRO A 33 10.78 20.09 -4.35
C PRO A 33 10.24 18.77 -4.92
N GLN A 34 10.68 18.41 -6.13
CA GLN A 34 10.38 17.11 -6.72
C GLN A 34 10.84 16.03 -5.74
N MET A 35 9.88 15.27 -5.20
CA MET A 35 10.15 14.11 -4.36
C MET A 35 11.01 13.12 -5.15
N GLN A 36 12.24 12.91 -4.69
CA GLN A 36 13.17 11.94 -5.25
C GLN A 36 13.00 10.64 -4.44
N LEU A 37 12.60 9.56 -5.11
CA LEU A 37 12.28 8.27 -4.48
C LEU A 37 13.54 7.64 -3.88
N LEU A 38 14.65 7.59 -4.62
CA LEU A 38 15.91 7.00 -4.15
C LEU A 38 16.87 8.06 -3.62
N GLU A 39 17.09 8.07 -2.31
CA GLU A 39 18.03 8.97 -1.65
C GLU A 39 19.48 8.48 -1.76
N TYR A 40 20.42 9.41 -1.88
CA TYR A 40 21.86 9.11 -1.85
C TYR A 40 22.41 9.24 -0.43
N HIS A 41 22.88 8.15 0.14
CA HIS A 41 23.37 8.08 1.52
C HIS A 41 24.88 8.33 1.64
N LYS A 42 25.49 8.95 0.62
CA LYS A 42 26.90 9.38 0.56
C LYS A 42 27.93 8.25 0.73
N GLY A 43 27.51 6.99 0.60
CA GLY A 43 28.39 5.84 0.58
C GLY A 43 29.06 5.63 -0.78
N ALA A 44 30.00 4.69 -0.80
CA ALA A 44 30.77 4.42 -2.02
C ALA A 44 29.91 3.72 -3.07
N LEU A 45 29.82 4.35 -4.24
CA LEU A 45 29.38 3.70 -5.47
C LEU A 45 30.51 2.81 -5.99
N LEU A 46 30.15 1.72 -6.66
CA LEU A 46 31.14 0.85 -7.28
C LEU A 46 31.76 1.60 -8.47
N SER A 47 33.09 1.75 -8.52
CA SER A 47 33.75 2.51 -9.58
C SER A 47 35.12 1.94 -9.94
N GLY A 48 35.61 2.30 -11.13
CA GLY A 48 36.83 1.73 -11.71
C GLY A 48 36.56 0.52 -12.60
N LYS A 49 37.62 -0.25 -12.88
CA LYS A 49 37.55 -1.50 -13.64
C LYS A 49 37.25 -2.65 -12.68
N ILE A 50 36.06 -3.23 -12.78
CA ILE A 50 35.61 -4.30 -11.88
C ILE A 50 35.39 -5.59 -12.67
N SER A 51 35.93 -6.71 -12.17
CA SER A 51 35.68 -8.04 -12.72
C SER A 51 34.37 -8.61 -12.17
N VAL A 52 33.54 -9.21 -13.05
CA VAL A 52 32.34 -9.94 -12.65
C VAL A 52 32.65 -11.44 -12.76
N ASN A 53 32.90 -12.07 -11.62
CA ASN A 53 33.20 -13.50 -11.54
C ASN A 53 31.91 -14.30 -11.42
N LEU A 54 31.81 -15.41 -12.15
CA LEU A 54 30.63 -16.30 -12.12
C LEU A 54 30.95 -17.60 -11.40
N ILE A 55 30.25 -17.86 -10.28
CA ILE A 55 30.38 -19.08 -9.48
C ILE A 55 29.14 -19.92 -9.73
N TRP A 56 29.29 -20.97 -10.53
CA TRP A 56 28.24 -21.90 -10.92
C TRP A 56 28.14 -23.04 -9.91
N TYR A 57 27.05 -23.10 -9.15
CA TYR A 57 26.81 -24.14 -8.15
C TYR A 57 25.68 -25.08 -8.60
N GLY A 58 26.04 -26.34 -8.86
CA GLY A 58 25.17 -27.35 -9.47
C GLY A 58 25.40 -27.50 -10.97
N LYS A 59 24.55 -28.29 -11.64
CA LYS A 59 24.71 -28.65 -13.05
C LYS A 59 24.06 -27.61 -13.97
N PHE A 60 24.88 -26.90 -14.74
CA PHE A 60 24.44 -25.99 -15.80
C PHE A 60 24.89 -26.49 -17.16
N LYS A 61 24.01 -26.40 -18.18
CA LYS A 61 24.41 -26.71 -19.56
C LYS A 61 25.41 -25.67 -20.07
N PRO A 62 26.33 -26.02 -21.00
CA PRO A 62 27.20 -25.05 -21.64
C PRO A 62 26.44 -23.87 -22.27
N SER A 63 25.26 -24.13 -22.86
CA SER A 63 24.38 -23.09 -23.42
C SER A 63 23.86 -22.12 -22.35
N GLN A 64 23.45 -22.62 -21.18
CA GLN A 64 23.00 -21.81 -20.05
C GLN A 64 24.13 -20.91 -19.53
N ARG A 65 25.35 -21.45 -19.43
CA ARG A 65 26.54 -20.68 -19.03
C ARG A 65 26.89 -19.59 -20.03
N ALA A 66 26.75 -19.87 -21.33
CA ALA A 66 26.99 -18.90 -22.38
C ALA A 66 26.00 -17.71 -22.30
N ILE A 67 24.70 -17.96 -22.08
CA ILE A 67 23.67 -16.90 -22.00
C ILE A 67 24.03 -15.85 -20.94
N VAL A 68 24.43 -16.26 -19.73
CA VAL A 68 24.80 -15.32 -18.66
C VAL A 68 26.17 -14.67 -18.90
N SER A 69 27.15 -15.43 -19.41
CA SER A 69 28.49 -14.89 -19.72
C SER A 69 28.44 -13.82 -20.81
N ASP A 70 27.63 -14.07 -21.86
CA ASP A 70 27.37 -13.13 -22.94
C ASP A 70 26.63 -11.88 -22.43
N PHE A 71 25.70 -12.03 -21.47
CA PHE A 71 25.01 -10.89 -20.85
C PHE A 71 25.99 -9.96 -20.14
N ILE A 72 26.90 -10.50 -19.31
CA ILE A 72 27.94 -9.71 -18.64
C ILE A 72 28.85 -9.01 -19.64
N THR A 73 29.25 -9.71 -20.71
CA THR A 73 30.07 -9.13 -21.78
C THR A 73 29.34 -8.00 -22.52
N SER A 74 28.01 -8.08 -22.60
CA SER A 74 27.16 -7.08 -23.26
C SER A 74 27.04 -5.76 -22.49
N LEU A 75 27.40 -5.70 -21.20
CA LEU A 75 27.36 -4.48 -20.39
C LEU A 75 28.41 -3.44 -20.84
N SER A 76 29.47 -3.86 -21.52
CA SER A 76 30.64 -3.02 -21.86
C SER A 76 31.04 -3.09 -23.33
N SER A 77 30.14 -3.55 -24.19
CA SER A 77 30.40 -3.64 -25.64
C SER A 77 30.70 -2.25 -26.23
N SER A 78 31.97 -2.04 -26.57
CA SER A 78 32.49 -0.81 -27.20
C SER A 78 32.22 -0.75 -28.71
N THR A 79 31.79 -1.85 -29.31
CA THR A 79 31.27 -1.82 -30.68
C THR A 79 29.91 -1.13 -30.65
N PRO A 80 29.72 -0.01 -31.38
CA PRO A 80 28.39 0.54 -31.60
C PRO A 80 27.59 -0.54 -32.35
N SER A 81 26.81 -1.30 -31.60
CA SER A 81 25.80 -2.18 -32.15
C SER A 81 24.96 -1.31 -33.09
N LYS A 82 24.95 -1.65 -34.39
CA LYS A 82 24.03 -1.02 -35.36
C LYS A 82 22.55 -1.24 -34.98
N THR A 83 22.28 -2.08 -33.99
CA THR A 83 20.95 -2.41 -33.48
C THR A 83 20.76 -1.80 -32.08
N ASN A 84 20.09 -0.66 -32.02
CA ASN A 84 19.50 -0.13 -30.79
C ASN A 84 18.06 -0.64 -30.66
N PRO A 85 17.56 -0.90 -29.43
CA PRO A 85 18.20 -0.72 -28.12
C PRO A 85 19.17 -1.86 -27.71
N SER A 86 20.20 -1.57 -26.91
CA SER A 86 21.23 -2.55 -26.48
C SER A 86 21.41 -2.65 -24.96
N VAL A 87 21.98 -3.77 -24.48
CA VAL A 87 22.30 -3.98 -23.04
C VAL A 87 23.28 -2.91 -22.53
N ALA A 88 24.30 -2.55 -23.33
CA ALA A 88 25.23 -1.48 -22.99
C ALA A 88 24.53 -0.12 -22.86
N GLN A 89 23.55 0.17 -23.73
CA GLN A 89 22.74 1.39 -23.62
C GLN A 89 21.86 1.41 -22.37
N TRP A 90 21.30 0.26 -21.98
CA TRP A 90 20.58 0.14 -20.71
C TRP A 90 21.52 0.36 -19.54
N TRP A 91 22.69 -0.28 -19.53
CA TRP A 91 23.66 -0.13 -18.45
C TRP A 91 24.07 1.32 -18.23
N LYS A 92 24.18 2.12 -19.30
CA LYS A 92 24.48 3.56 -19.18
C LYS A 92 23.46 4.35 -18.34
N THR A 93 22.23 3.87 -18.12
CA THR A 93 21.30 4.58 -17.22
C THR A 93 21.83 4.65 -15.78
N THR A 94 22.69 3.71 -15.36
CA THR A 94 23.32 3.78 -14.03
C THR A 94 24.29 4.95 -13.91
N GLU A 95 24.88 5.45 -15.02
CA GLU A 95 25.83 6.59 -15.01
C GLU A 95 25.19 7.86 -14.42
N LYS A 96 23.87 8.04 -14.59
CA LYS A 96 23.11 9.18 -14.01
C LYS A 96 23.27 9.28 -12.49
N TYR A 97 23.34 8.14 -11.80
CA TYR A 97 23.56 8.10 -10.36
C TYR A 97 24.95 8.60 -9.97
N TYR A 98 25.98 8.32 -10.77
CA TYR A 98 27.34 8.81 -10.52
C TYR A 98 27.45 10.31 -10.73
N HIS A 99 26.75 10.85 -11.74
CA HIS A 99 26.68 12.28 -11.99
C HIS A 99 26.01 13.02 -10.83
N LEU A 100 24.87 12.52 -10.33
CA LEU A 100 24.17 13.13 -9.18
C LEU A 100 24.97 13.04 -7.88
N ALA A 101 25.75 11.98 -7.69
CA ALA A 101 26.67 11.83 -6.57
C ALA A 101 27.91 12.74 -6.66
N ASN A 102 28.04 13.58 -7.71
CA ASN A 102 29.24 14.36 -8.03
C ASN A 102 30.52 13.51 -8.12
N SER A 103 30.40 12.24 -8.49
CA SER A 103 31.54 11.35 -8.67
C SER A 103 32.17 11.57 -10.05
N LYS A 104 33.51 11.74 -10.09
CA LYS A 104 34.28 11.76 -11.35
C LYS A 104 34.64 10.36 -11.86
N ASN A 105 34.31 9.32 -11.10
CA ASN A 105 34.71 7.96 -11.41
C ASN A 105 33.60 7.24 -12.18
N THR A 106 33.98 6.59 -13.29
CA THR A 106 33.09 5.72 -14.06
C THR A 106 33.22 4.26 -13.61
N LEU A 107 32.19 3.46 -13.89
CA LEU A 107 32.22 2.01 -13.66
C LEU A 107 32.35 1.28 -14.99
N ALA A 108 33.38 0.46 -15.13
CA ALA A 108 33.56 -0.45 -16.25
C ALA A 108 33.54 -1.89 -15.73
N LEU A 109 32.60 -2.69 -16.24
CA LEU A 109 32.46 -4.10 -15.89
C LEU A 109 33.10 -4.99 -16.95
N SER A 110 33.72 -6.09 -16.55
CA SER A 110 34.24 -7.09 -17.48
C SER A 110 34.00 -8.48 -16.95
N LEU A 111 33.76 -9.44 -17.85
CA LEU A 111 33.64 -10.84 -17.44
C LEU A 111 34.97 -11.32 -16.86
N GLY A 112 34.91 -11.80 -15.62
CA GLY A 112 36.05 -12.31 -14.88
C GLY A 112 36.14 -13.84 -14.91
N LYS A 113 36.69 -14.39 -13.84
CA LYS A 113 36.86 -15.83 -13.65
C LYS A 113 35.51 -16.54 -13.54
N GLN A 114 35.41 -17.73 -14.15
CA GLN A 114 34.29 -18.63 -13.93
C GLN A 114 34.72 -19.84 -13.10
N VAL A 115 33.96 -20.17 -12.06
CA VAL A 115 34.22 -21.28 -11.14
C VAL A 115 33.05 -22.26 -11.21
N LEU A 116 33.32 -23.53 -11.49
CA LEU A 116 32.31 -24.57 -11.62
C LEU A 116 32.35 -25.49 -10.39
N ILE A 117 31.22 -25.66 -9.72
CA ILE A 117 31.04 -26.48 -8.52
C ILE A 117 29.85 -27.41 -8.76
N GLU A 118 30.07 -28.42 -9.62
CA GLU A 118 29.01 -29.32 -10.08
C GLU A 118 28.73 -30.50 -9.12
N ASN A 119 29.59 -30.68 -8.12
CA ASN A 119 29.51 -31.79 -7.15
C ASN A 119 28.59 -31.50 -5.96
N TYR A 120 27.89 -30.36 -5.93
CA TYR A 120 27.04 -29.94 -4.82
C TYR A 120 27.74 -30.01 -3.46
N SER A 121 28.97 -29.48 -3.36
CA SER A 121 29.85 -29.60 -2.19
C SER A 121 29.26 -29.16 -0.84
N LEU A 122 28.19 -28.37 -0.83
CA LEU A 122 27.48 -27.86 0.35
C LEU A 122 26.03 -28.38 0.44
N GLY A 123 25.66 -29.38 -0.38
CA GLY A 123 24.30 -29.91 -0.51
C GLY A 123 23.43 -29.13 -1.49
N LYS A 124 22.18 -29.58 -1.70
CA LYS A 124 21.19 -28.93 -2.58
C LYS A 124 20.27 -27.95 -1.84
N SER A 125 20.51 -27.72 -0.55
CA SER A 125 19.81 -26.72 0.26
C SER A 125 20.86 -25.82 0.90
N LEU A 126 20.85 -24.54 0.53
CA LEU A 126 21.89 -23.59 0.95
C LEU A 126 21.33 -22.49 1.84
N THR A 127 22.07 -22.19 2.89
CA THR A 127 21.86 -21.01 3.75
C THR A 127 22.55 -19.77 3.19
N GLN A 128 22.16 -18.59 3.66
CA GLN A 128 22.81 -17.34 3.22
C GLN A 128 24.31 -17.28 3.57
N LYS A 129 24.72 -17.90 4.69
CA LYS A 129 26.15 -18.00 5.04
C LYS A 129 26.92 -18.84 4.01
N GLN A 130 26.32 -19.91 3.50
CA GLN A 130 26.92 -20.74 2.46
C GLN A 130 27.00 -20.02 1.11
N ILE A 131 26.05 -19.14 0.79
CA ILE A 131 26.15 -18.26 -0.40
C ILE A 131 27.40 -17.37 -0.31
N VAL A 132 27.64 -16.72 0.84
CA VAL A 132 28.84 -15.90 1.04
C VAL A 132 30.12 -16.75 0.96
N GLN A 133 30.08 -17.98 1.46
CA GLN A 133 31.19 -18.94 1.35
C GLN A 133 31.47 -19.35 -0.11
N LEU A 134 30.44 -19.46 -0.95
CA LEU A 134 30.61 -19.72 -2.38
C LEU A 134 31.17 -18.49 -3.09
N ALA A 135 30.67 -17.31 -2.77
CA ALA A 135 31.14 -16.04 -3.34
C ALA A 135 32.62 -15.78 -3.03
N SER A 136 33.14 -16.24 -1.88
CA SER A 136 34.56 -16.09 -1.53
C SER A 136 35.53 -16.91 -2.39
N LYS A 137 35.03 -17.82 -3.24
CA LYS A 137 35.85 -18.54 -4.23
C LYS A 137 36.22 -17.70 -5.45
N GLY A 138 35.57 -16.55 -5.62
CA GLY A 138 35.92 -15.54 -6.62
C GLY A 138 37.04 -14.62 -6.15
N GLU A 139 37.36 -13.62 -6.98
CA GLU A 139 38.39 -12.64 -6.64
C GLU A 139 37.95 -11.74 -5.48
N GLN A 140 38.90 -11.35 -4.64
CA GLN A 140 38.63 -10.67 -3.37
C GLN A 140 38.84 -9.15 -3.44
N ARG A 141 39.16 -8.62 -4.62
CA ARG A 141 39.50 -7.23 -4.85
C ARG A 141 39.00 -6.80 -6.22
N ASP A 142 38.45 -5.59 -6.30
CA ASP A 142 38.00 -4.97 -7.55
C ASP A 142 37.07 -5.91 -8.35
N ALA A 143 36.19 -6.63 -7.63
CA ALA A 143 35.38 -7.72 -8.16
C ALA A 143 33.96 -7.77 -7.59
N ILE A 144 33.01 -8.22 -8.42
CA ILE A 144 31.68 -8.71 -8.04
C ILE A 144 31.67 -10.23 -8.21
N ASN A 145 31.37 -10.96 -7.15
CA ASN A 145 31.28 -12.42 -7.18
C ASN A 145 29.81 -12.87 -7.26
N VAL A 146 29.38 -13.34 -8.43
CA VAL A 146 27.99 -13.76 -8.70
C VAL A 146 27.87 -15.27 -8.51
N VAL A 147 27.11 -15.70 -7.50
CA VAL A 147 26.77 -17.10 -7.26
C VAL A 147 25.47 -17.44 -7.99
N LEU A 148 25.54 -18.41 -8.90
CA LEU A 148 24.43 -18.88 -9.72
C LEU A 148 24.09 -20.30 -9.30
N THR A 149 22.89 -20.53 -8.75
CA THR A 149 22.46 -21.87 -8.30
C THR A 149 21.57 -22.54 -9.33
N ALA A 150 21.85 -23.82 -9.63
CA ALA A 150 21.10 -24.61 -10.60
C ALA A 150 19.64 -24.79 -10.19
N SER A 151 18.78 -25.21 -11.13
CA SER A 151 17.34 -25.34 -10.89
C SER A 151 17.01 -26.43 -9.88
N ASP A 152 17.93 -27.31 -9.50
CA ASP A 152 17.69 -28.32 -8.47
C ASP A 152 18.26 -27.94 -7.08
N VAL A 153 18.58 -26.66 -6.86
CA VAL A 153 19.15 -26.15 -5.61
C VAL A 153 18.20 -25.16 -4.94
N ALA A 154 17.79 -25.48 -3.71
CA ALA A 154 17.01 -24.60 -2.85
C ALA A 154 17.94 -23.68 -2.04
N VAL A 155 17.50 -22.44 -1.81
CA VAL A 155 18.22 -21.44 -1.00
C VAL A 155 17.22 -20.71 -0.10
N ASP A 156 17.62 -20.33 1.12
CA ASP A 156 16.75 -19.67 2.10
C ASP A 156 16.04 -18.40 1.54
N GLY A 157 14.71 -18.48 1.42
CA GLY A 157 13.84 -17.42 0.90
C GLY A 157 13.69 -17.41 -0.63
N PHE A 158 14.39 -18.29 -1.34
CA PHE A 158 14.18 -18.49 -2.77
C PHE A 158 12.73 -18.89 -3.05
N CYS A 159 12.11 -18.27 -4.05
CA CYS A 159 10.72 -18.55 -4.43
C CYS A 159 9.63 -18.21 -3.40
N VAL A 160 10.00 -17.56 -2.29
CA VAL A 160 9.05 -17.13 -1.26
C VAL A 160 8.99 -15.61 -1.20
N ASN A 161 10.13 -14.96 -1.05
CA ASN A 161 10.23 -13.50 -0.94
C ASN A 161 11.33 -12.88 -1.80
N ARG A 162 12.11 -13.70 -2.54
CA ARG A 162 13.19 -13.22 -3.40
C ARG A 162 13.60 -14.25 -4.46
N CYS A 163 14.19 -13.74 -5.52
CA CYS A 163 14.78 -14.51 -6.63
C CYS A 163 16.32 -14.45 -6.63
N GLY A 164 16.87 -13.60 -5.78
CA GLY A 164 18.30 -13.39 -5.60
C GLY A 164 18.57 -12.38 -4.48
N THR A 165 19.83 -12.07 -4.23
CA THR A 165 20.27 -11.06 -3.27
C THR A 165 21.61 -10.48 -3.71
N HIS A 166 21.99 -9.32 -3.19
CA HIS A 166 23.34 -8.79 -3.30
C HIS A 166 23.82 -8.31 -1.93
N GLY A 167 25.13 -8.14 -1.78
CA GLY A 167 25.71 -7.64 -0.54
C GLY A 167 27.22 -7.50 -0.65
N SER A 168 27.88 -7.34 0.49
CA SER A 168 29.34 -7.26 0.55
C SER A 168 29.92 -8.12 1.68
N SER A 169 31.15 -8.58 1.49
CA SER A 169 31.87 -9.34 2.50
C SER A 169 33.33 -8.87 2.60
N LYS A 170 33.95 -9.13 3.76
CA LYS A 170 35.38 -8.86 3.97
C LYS A 170 36.18 -9.88 3.15
N GLY A 171 37.03 -9.37 2.27
CA GLY A 171 37.97 -10.14 1.45
C GLY A 171 39.36 -10.23 2.06
N ALA A 172 40.34 -10.55 1.22
CA ALA A 172 41.72 -10.80 1.62
C ALA A 172 42.41 -9.56 2.22
N VAL A 173 43.30 -9.80 3.19
CA VAL A 173 44.22 -8.79 3.72
C VAL A 173 45.43 -8.71 2.79
N ILE A 174 45.57 -7.63 2.05
CA ILE A 174 46.69 -7.40 1.11
C ILE A 174 47.50 -6.22 1.63
N LYS A 175 48.80 -6.44 1.89
CA LYS A 175 49.72 -5.42 2.43
C LYS A 175 49.17 -4.72 3.69
N GLY A 176 48.58 -5.49 4.61
CA GLY A 176 48.00 -4.99 5.87
C GLY A 176 46.66 -4.27 5.74
N LYS A 177 46.09 -4.13 4.53
CA LYS A 177 44.76 -3.53 4.30
C LYS A 177 43.73 -4.61 3.99
N THR A 178 42.57 -4.54 4.67
CA THR A 178 41.43 -5.43 4.41
C THR A 178 40.59 -4.85 3.29
N TYR A 179 40.40 -5.59 2.21
CA TYR A 179 39.54 -5.20 1.09
C TYR A 179 38.15 -5.82 1.27
N LYS A 180 37.10 -5.15 0.79
CA LYS A 180 35.75 -5.73 0.67
C LYS A 180 35.50 -6.12 -0.78
N PHE A 181 34.73 -7.17 -1.00
CA PHE A 181 34.19 -7.51 -2.32
C PHE A 181 32.66 -7.49 -2.26
N ALA A 182 32.03 -7.14 -3.38
CA ALA A 182 30.59 -7.26 -3.54
C ALA A 182 30.24 -8.67 -4.05
N TYR A 183 29.09 -9.18 -3.66
CA TYR A 183 28.58 -10.45 -4.17
C TYR A 183 27.11 -10.33 -4.56
N ILE A 184 26.71 -11.18 -5.49
CA ILE A 184 25.33 -11.35 -5.92
C ILE A 184 25.02 -12.85 -5.83
N TRP A 185 23.79 -13.22 -5.50
CA TRP A 185 23.27 -14.56 -5.74
C TRP A 185 21.98 -14.47 -6.55
N VAL A 186 21.82 -15.38 -7.51
CA VAL A 186 20.59 -15.58 -8.28
C VAL A 186 20.31 -17.07 -8.42
N GLY A 187 19.08 -17.48 -8.16
CA GLY A 187 18.64 -18.86 -8.33
C GLY A 187 17.92 -19.11 -9.65
N ASN A 188 18.14 -20.28 -10.26
CA ASN A 188 17.35 -20.72 -11.40
C ASN A 188 15.98 -21.24 -10.91
N SER A 189 14.89 -20.56 -11.28
CA SER A 189 13.55 -20.86 -10.78
C SER A 189 12.75 -21.86 -11.60
N GLU A 190 13.33 -22.42 -12.66
CA GLU A 190 12.66 -23.30 -13.63
C GLU A 190 11.79 -24.40 -12.99
N THR A 191 12.25 -25.00 -11.89
CA THR A 191 11.58 -26.13 -11.22
C THR A 191 10.77 -25.73 -9.98
N PHE A 192 11.13 -24.63 -9.30
CA PHE A 192 10.56 -24.27 -8.00
C PHE A 192 9.44 -23.25 -8.13
N CYS A 193 9.65 -22.19 -8.92
CA CYS A 193 8.71 -21.06 -9.02
C CYS A 193 8.87 -20.27 -10.33
N PRO A 194 8.78 -20.91 -11.51
CA PRO A 194 9.05 -20.21 -12.77
C PRO A 194 8.08 -19.04 -12.98
N GLY A 195 6.82 -19.15 -12.53
CA GLY A 195 5.86 -18.05 -12.56
C GLY A 195 6.11 -16.89 -11.59
N TYR A 196 7.09 -16.97 -10.70
CA TYR A 196 7.47 -15.87 -9.81
C TYR A 196 8.76 -15.22 -10.28
N CYS A 197 9.84 -16.00 -10.37
CA CYS A 197 11.17 -15.46 -10.66
C CYS A 197 11.55 -15.46 -12.14
N ALA A 198 10.78 -16.12 -13.01
CA ALA A 198 10.95 -16.06 -14.46
C ALA A 198 9.77 -15.40 -15.18
N TRP A 199 8.89 -14.70 -14.46
CA TRP A 199 7.92 -13.80 -15.09
C TRP A 199 8.68 -12.68 -15.83
N PRO A 200 8.34 -12.34 -17.09
CA PRO A 200 7.12 -12.69 -17.83
C PRO A 200 7.20 -13.93 -18.76
N PHE A 201 8.25 -14.75 -18.69
CA PHE A 201 8.45 -15.92 -19.58
C PHE A 201 7.75 -17.20 -19.12
N HIS A 202 7.14 -17.16 -17.95
CA HIS A 202 6.28 -18.22 -17.44
C HIS A 202 4.99 -17.62 -16.91
N GLN A 203 3.93 -18.43 -16.89
CA GLN A 203 2.63 -18.03 -16.38
C GLN A 203 2.79 -17.57 -14.93
N PRO A 204 2.38 -16.33 -14.60
CA PRO A 204 2.59 -15.77 -13.28
C PRO A 204 1.84 -16.57 -12.20
N ILE A 205 2.43 -16.75 -11.03
CA ILE A 205 1.76 -17.45 -9.91
C ILE A 205 0.58 -16.62 -9.36
N TYR A 206 0.63 -15.29 -9.54
CA TYR A 206 -0.38 -14.35 -9.06
C TYR A 206 -0.49 -13.13 -10.01
N GLY A 207 -1.61 -12.42 -10.00
CA GLY A 207 -1.87 -11.30 -10.92
C GLY A 207 -2.42 -11.74 -12.28
N PRO A 208 -2.60 -10.82 -13.25
CA PRO A 208 -3.21 -11.13 -14.54
C PRO A 208 -2.50 -12.28 -15.25
N GLN A 209 -3.28 -13.31 -15.58
CA GLN A 209 -2.81 -14.54 -16.20
C GLN A 209 -2.72 -14.36 -17.72
N SER A 210 -1.91 -13.39 -18.15
CA SER A 210 -1.54 -13.21 -19.55
C SER A 210 -0.74 -14.41 -20.04
N SER A 211 -0.81 -14.69 -21.34
CA SER A 211 0.02 -15.75 -21.92
C SER A 211 1.50 -15.42 -21.70
N PRO A 212 2.34 -16.40 -21.30
CA PRO A 212 3.76 -16.16 -21.10
C PRO A 212 4.41 -15.61 -22.37
N LEU A 213 5.33 -14.67 -22.19
CA LEU A 213 6.14 -14.18 -23.29
C LEU A 213 7.17 -15.23 -23.72
N GLY A 214 7.54 -15.23 -25.00
CA GLY A 214 8.61 -16.10 -25.47
C GLY A 214 9.94 -15.69 -24.85
N ALA A 215 10.66 -16.65 -24.24
CA ALA A 215 11.95 -16.41 -23.61
C ALA A 215 13.03 -16.09 -24.68
N PRO A 216 13.79 -14.98 -24.56
CA PRO A 216 14.67 -14.47 -25.62
C PRO A 216 15.83 -15.39 -25.99
N ASN A 217 16.24 -16.29 -25.11
CA ASN A 217 17.28 -17.28 -25.37
C ASN A 217 16.77 -18.73 -25.33
N ASN A 218 15.44 -18.91 -25.40
CA ASN A 218 14.77 -20.20 -25.37
C ASN A 218 15.09 -21.03 -24.10
N ASP A 219 15.36 -20.37 -22.98
CA ASP A 219 15.56 -21.00 -21.67
C ASP A 219 14.88 -20.14 -20.59
N VAL A 220 13.65 -20.49 -20.22
CA VAL A 220 12.81 -19.73 -19.28
C VAL A 220 13.52 -19.50 -17.95
N GLY A 221 14.19 -20.53 -17.42
CA GLY A 221 14.89 -20.46 -16.15
C GLY A 221 16.04 -19.45 -16.19
N VAL A 222 16.92 -19.58 -17.19
CA VAL A 222 18.10 -18.71 -17.32
C VAL A 222 17.74 -17.30 -17.78
N ASP A 223 16.75 -17.13 -18.65
CA ASP A 223 16.26 -15.81 -19.04
C ASP A 223 15.64 -15.08 -17.83
N GLY A 224 14.93 -15.81 -16.95
CA GLY A 224 14.52 -15.30 -15.64
C GLY A 224 15.70 -14.94 -14.73
N MET A 225 16.75 -15.76 -14.69
CA MET A 225 17.97 -15.42 -13.94
C MET A 225 18.61 -14.12 -14.45
N VAL A 226 18.61 -13.88 -15.77
CA VAL A 226 19.19 -12.65 -16.35
C VAL A 226 18.42 -11.40 -15.90
N ILE A 227 17.09 -11.45 -15.85
CA ILE A 227 16.26 -10.33 -15.33
C ILE A 227 16.68 -9.98 -13.90
N ASN A 228 16.75 -10.99 -13.03
CA ASN A 228 17.08 -10.80 -11.62
C ASN A 228 18.53 -10.35 -11.44
N LEU A 229 19.45 -10.91 -12.21
CA LEU A 229 20.86 -10.51 -12.22
C LEU A 229 21.02 -9.07 -12.69
N ALA A 230 20.29 -8.65 -13.72
CA ALA A 230 20.29 -7.27 -14.21
C ALA A 230 19.84 -6.28 -13.11
N SER A 231 18.74 -6.61 -12.43
CA SER A 231 18.24 -5.81 -11.30
C SER A 231 19.26 -5.70 -10.17
N LEU A 232 19.84 -6.83 -9.76
CA LEU A 232 20.81 -6.90 -8.66
C LEU A 232 22.17 -6.28 -9.03
N LEU A 233 22.57 -6.30 -10.30
CA LEU A 233 23.77 -5.61 -10.78
C LEU A 233 23.59 -4.10 -10.71
N ALA A 234 22.43 -3.56 -11.10
CA ALA A 234 22.14 -2.14 -10.98
C ALA A 234 22.19 -1.70 -9.51
N GLY A 235 21.53 -2.46 -8.61
CA GLY A 235 21.61 -2.25 -7.16
C GLY A 235 23.04 -2.34 -6.62
N THR A 236 23.83 -3.33 -7.06
CA THR A 236 25.23 -3.47 -6.66
C THR A 236 26.11 -2.32 -7.18
N ALA A 237 25.85 -1.77 -8.35
CA ALA A 237 26.60 -0.62 -8.86
C ALA A 237 26.31 0.65 -8.04
N THR A 238 25.03 0.88 -7.73
CA THR A 238 24.57 2.10 -7.07
C THR A 238 24.56 2.02 -5.54
N ASN A 239 24.62 0.82 -4.98
CA ASN A 239 24.57 0.55 -3.54
C ASN A 239 25.36 -0.73 -3.14
N PRO A 240 26.65 -0.86 -3.51
CA PRO A 240 27.42 -2.10 -3.28
C PRO A 240 27.61 -2.48 -1.81
N PHE A 241 27.51 -1.50 -0.90
CA PHE A 241 27.85 -1.67 0.51
C PHE A 241 26.71 -1.28 1.47
N GLY A 242 25.49 -1.11 0.95
CA GLY A 242 24.30 -0.77 1.74
C GLY A 242 24.23 0.68 2.22
N ASN A 243 24.98 1.59 1.59
CA ASN A 243 25.00 3.02 1.91
C ASN A 243 25.11 3.95 0.68
N GLY A 244 24.84 3.45 -0.53
CA GLY A 244 24.81 4.22 -1.77
C GLY A 244 23.43 4.85 -2.02
N TYR A 245 22.77 4.50 -3.13
CA TYR A 245 21.40 4.90 -3.42
C TYR A 245 20.40 3.83 -3.01
N TYR A 246 19.52 4.15 -2.07
CA TYR A 246 18.40 3.29 -1.71
C TYR A 246 17.31 4.05 -0.95
N GLN A 247 16.12 3.44 -0.89
CA GLN A 247 15.03 3.83 -0.01
C GLN A 247 14.49 2.59 0.71
N GLY A 248 14.04 2.73 1.95
CA GLY A 248 13.62 1.57 2.75
C GLY A 248 14.71 1.07 3.69
N GLU A 249 14.42 -0.04 4.36
CA GLU A 249 15.37 -0.70 5.26
C GLU A 249 16.59 -1.26 4.51
N ALA A 250 17.73 -1.36 5.20
CA ALA A 250 18.97 -1.86 4.63
C ALA A 250 18.93 -3.36 4.27
N ASP A 251 17.96 -4.12 4.77
CA ASP A 251 17.80 -5.56 4.55
C ASP A 251 16.86 -5.91 3.37
N ALA A 252 16.04 -4.95 2.91
CA ALA A 252 15.22 -5.05 1.71
C ALA A 252 15.07 -3.68 1.01
N PRO A 253 16.17 -3.04 0.60
CA PRO A 253 16.12 -1.71 0.02
C PRO A 253 15.41 -1.72 -1.35
N LEU A 254 14.60 -0.68 -1.60
CA LEU A 254 14.30 -0.25 -2.96
C LEU A 254 15.54 0.47 -3.50
N GLU A 255 16.02 -0.01 -4.64
CA GLU A 255 17.25 0.43 -5.28
C GLU A 255 16.97 0.72 -6.75
N ALA A 256 18.02 1.07 -7.49
CA ALA A 256 17.93 1.59 -8.85
C ALA A 256 16.97 0.81 -9.77
N ALA A 257 16.97 -0.53 -9.72
CA ALA A 257 16.04 -1.35 -10.52
C ALA A 257 14.85 -1.91 -9.71
N SER A 258 15.03 -2.24 -8.43
CA SER A 258 13.95 -2.80 -7.60
C SER A 258 12.83 -1.80 -7.29
N ALA A 259 13.10 -0.49 -7.43
CA ALA A 259 12.09 0.56 -7.41
C ALA A 259 11.11 0.51 -8.61
N CYS A 260 11.41 -0.27 -9.64
CA CYS A 260 10.62 -0.38 -10.87
C CYS A 260 10.15 -1.82 -11.15
N PRO A 261 9.47 -2.48 -10.19
CA PRO A 261 9.15 -3.89 -10.30
C PRO A 261 8.22 -4.15 -11.50
N GLY A 262 8.63 -5.08 -12.36
CA GLY A 262 7.85 -5.54 -13.50
C GLY A 262 7.68 -4.55 -14.64
N VAL A 263 8.37 -3.41 -14.61
CA VAL A 263 8.39 -2.43 -15.71
C VAL A 263 9.53 -2.77 -16.65
N TYR A 264 9.23 -3.25 -17.86
CA TYR A 264 10.26 -3.58 -18.87
C TYR A 264 10.17 -2.72 -20.14
N ALA A 265 9.01 -2.16 -20.43
CA ALA A 265 8.77 -1.29 -21.56
C ALA A 265 7.66 -0.26 -21.27
N LYS A 266 7.41 0.63 -22.24
CA LYS A 266 6.36 1.64 -22.15
C LYS A 266 4.99 0.97 -21.93
N GLY A 267 4.14 1.59 -21.12
CA GLY A 267 2.80 1.09 -20.86
C GLY A 267 2.72 -0.12 -19.92
N ALA A 268 3.83 -0.54 -19.29
CA ALA A 268 3.81 -1.63 -18.32
C ALA A 268 2.89 -1.32 -17.12
N TYR A 269 2.19 -2.35 -16.65
CA TYR A 269 1.30 -2.32 -15.48
C TYR A 269 1.27 -3.72 -14.85
N PRO A 270 0.70 -3.94 -13.65
CA PRO A 270 0.69 -5.26 -13.03
C PRO A 270 0.13 -6.35 -13.96
N GLY A 271 0.96 -7.33 -14.34
CA GLY A 271 0.60 -8.41 -15.26
C GLY A 271 0.91 -8.17 -16.75
N TYR A 272 1.40 -6.98 -17.11
CA TYR A 272 1.84 -6.64 -18.47
C TYR A 272 3.23 -6.00 -18.44
N ALA A 273 4.17 -6.60 -19.16
CA ALA A 273 5.59 -6.20 -19.17
C ALA A 273 5.85 -4.87 -19.90
N GLY A 274 4.86 -4.34 -20.63
CA GLY A 274 4.98 -3.18 -21.52
C GLY A 274 5.19 -3.59 -22.98
N ASP A 275 5.26 -2.58 -23.85
CA ASP A 275 5.35 -2.73 -25.31
C ASP A 275 6.76 -3.20 -25.74
N LEU A 276 7.00 -4.52 -25.67
CA LEU A 276 8.30 -5.14 -25.95
C LEU A 276 8.53 -5.41 -27.44
N LEU A 277 9.80 -5.52 -27.83
CA LEU A 277 10.17 -6.03 -29.15
C LEU A 277 9.90 -7.53 -29.21
N VAL A 278 9.45 -8.02 -30.36
CA VAL A 278 9.18 -9.45 -30.59
C VAL A 278 10.01 -9.94 -31.77
N ASP A 279 10.76 -11.03 -31.56
CA ASP A 279 11.42 -11.75 -32.63
C ASP A 279 10.36 -12.48 -33.47
N LYS A 280 10.23 -12.11 -34.75
CA LYS A 280 9.21 -12.68 -35.64
C LYS A 280 9.40 -14.17 -35.93
N THR A 281 10.61 -14.70 -35.74
CA THR A 281 10.96 -16.09 -36.03
C THR A 281 10.71 -16.98 -34.82
N THR A 282 11.14 -16.54 -33.64
CA THR A 282 11.08 -17.35 -32.42
C THR A 282 9.86 -17.00 -31.54
N GLY A 283 9.20 -15.88 -31.79
CA GLY A 283 8.15 -15.33 -30.92
C GLY A 283 8.68 -14.73 -29.62
N ALA A 284 10.00 -14.59 -29.47
CA ALA A 284 10.59 -14.19 -28.21
C ALA A 284 10.50 -12.67 -27.95
N SER A 285 10.17 -12.29 -26.72
CA SER A 285 10.02 -10.89 -26.31
C SER A 285 11.28 -10.37 -25.61
N TYR A 286 11.73 -9.19 -26.00
CA TYR A 286 12.97 -8.60 -25.49
C TYR A 286 12.92 -7.06 -25.57
N ASN A 287 13.83 -6.39 -24.87
CA ASN A 287 14.00 -4.95 -24.97
C ASN A 287 15.46 -4.52 -25.18
N ALA A 288 16.41 -5.47 -25.22
CA ALA A 288 17.82 -5.18 -25.41
C ALA A 288 18.53 -6.23 -26.28
N HIS A 289 19.34 -5.75 -27.23
CA HIS A 289 20.32 -6.56 -27.96
C HIS A 289 21.62 -6.71 -27.17
N GLY A 290 22.14 -7.93 -27.09
CA GLY A 290 23.45 -8.25 -26.51
C GLY A 290 24.47 -8.70 -27.56
N THR A 291 25.66 -9.03 -27.07
CA THR A 291 26.75 -9.64 -27.85
C THR A 291 26.38 -11.05 -28.32
N ASN A 292 27.13 -11.58 -29.29
CA ASN A 292 26.92 -12.94 -29.83
C ASN A 292 25.50 -13.20 -30.36
N GLY A 293 24.80 -12.16 -30.82
CA GLY A 293 23.43 -12.25 -31.36
C GLY A 293 22.36 -12.50 -30.29
N ARG A 294 22.71 -12.44 -29.00
CA ARG A 294 21.79 -12.66 -27.89
C ARG A 294 20.78 -11.52 -27.75
N LYS A 295 19.60 -11.86 -27.25
CA LYS A 295 18.54 -10.91 -26.90
C LYS A 295 18.25 -11.05 -25.42
N TYR A 296 17.89 -9.95 -24.77
CA TYR A 296 17.66 -9.90 -23.34
C TYR A 296 16.46 -9.03 -23.00
N LEU A 297 15.81 -9.37 -21.89
CA LEU A 297 14.85 -8.51 -21.21
C LEU A 297 15.54 -7.96 -19.96
N VAL A 298 15.67 -6.65 -19.88
CA VAL A 298 16.28 -5.95 -18.74
C VAL A 298 15.24 -5.04 -18.07
N PRO A 299 15.22 -4.92 -16.73
CA PRO A 299 14.23 -4.11 -16.02
C PRO A 299 14.44 -2.62 -16.26
N ALA A 300 13.39 -1.83 -16.09
CA ALA A 300 13.53 -0.38 -15.98
C ALA A 300 14.42 -0.03 -14.79
N VAL A 301 15.13 1.08 -14.93
CA VAL A 301 15.94 1.66 -13.85
C VAL A 301 15.28 2.99 -13.49
N TYR A 302 15.02 3.21 -12.20
CA TYR A 302 14.54 4.49 -11.70
C TYR A 302 15.48 5.59 -12.18
N ASP A 303 14.92 6.63 -12.79
CA ASP A 303 15.70 7.78 -13.23
C ASP A 303 15.56 8.88 -12.19
N PRO A 304 16.61 9.12 -11.39
CA PRO A 304 16.58 10.13 -10.34
C PRO A 304 16.46 11.56 -10.87
N ALA A 305 16.67 11.80 -12.17
CA ALA A 305 16.47 13.12 -12.78
C ALA A 305 15.01 13.40 -13.17
N THR A 306 14.23 12.36 -13.48
CA THR A 306 12.82 12.51 -13.89
C THR A 306 11.83 11.99 -12.86
N SER A 307 12.31 11.36 -11.78
CA SER A 307 11.52 10.65 -10.77
C SER A 307 10.57 9.59 -11.35
N LEU A 308 10.96 8.94 -12.45
CA LEU A 308 10.16 7.92 -13.14
C LEU A 308 11.01 6.69 -13.46
N CYS A 309 10.36 5.54 -13.64
CA CYS A 309 11.01 4.33 -14.14
C CYS A 309 11.39 4.51 -15.62
N SER A 310 12.69 4.54 -15.90
CA SER A 310 13.20 4.68 -17.26
C SER A 310 13.36 3.33 -17.93
N THR A 311 12.63 3.13 -19.02
CA THR A 311 12.82 1.98 -19.92
C THR A 311 13.68 2.39 -21.11
N LEU A 312 14.40 1.42 -21.69
CA LEU A 312 15.18 1.60 -22.91
C LEU A 312 14.36 2.19 -24.08
N LEU A 313 13.06 1.88 -24.14
CA LEU A 313 12.16 2.29 -25.21
C LEU A 313 11.52 3.68 -24.98
N THR A 314 11.57 4.21 -23.76
CA THR A 314 11.12 5.59 -23.42
C THR A 314 12.19 6.66 -23.65
N ALA A 315 13.48 6.29 -23.69
CA ALA A 315 14.59 7.25 -23.84
C ALA A 315 14.65 7.97 -25.22
N LEU A 316 13.68 7.74 -26.10
CA LEU A 316 13.58 8.34 -27.44
C LEU A 316 12.47 9.39 -27.58
N VAL A 317 11.67 9.69 -26.56
CA VAL A 317 10.58 10.68 -26.65
C VAL A 317 10.44 11.47 -25.34
N GLN A 318 10.80 12.75 -25.36
CA GLN A 318 10.26 13.76 -24.41
C GLN A 318 8.82 14.08 -24.85
N ASP A 319 7.85 14.14 -23.92
CA ASP A 319 6.86 15.23 -23.71
C ASP A 319 5.75 14.82 -22.66
N PRO A 320 4.68 15.60 -22.37
CA PRO A 320 4.28 16.09 -21.04
C PRO A 320 3.02 15.42 -20.46
N GLN A 321 2.68 15.74 -19.20
CA GLN A 321 1.43 15.42 -18.47
C GLN A 321 0.60 14.20 -18.95
N MET A 322 0.75 13.09 -18.23
CA MET A 322 0.08 11.82 -18.47
C MET A 322 -1.45 11.93 -18.23
N GLN A 323 -2.26 12.03 -19.28
CA GLN A 323 -3.70 11.71 -19.22
C GLN A 323 -3.85 10.18 -19.29
N LEU A 324 -4.30 9.55 -18.20
CA LEU A 324 -4.38 8.09 -18.11
C LEU A 324 -5.38 7.45 -19.07
N LEU A 325 -6.51 8.11 -19.39
CA LEU A 325 -7.51 7.62 -20.35
C LEU A 325 -7.62 8.57 -21.54
N ASN A 326 -7.13 8.13 -22.70
CA ASN A 326 -7.21 8.90 -23.93
C ASN A 326 -8.56 8.71 -24.61
N TYR A 327 -9.11 9.79 -25.19
CA TYR A 327 -10.28 9.70 -26.04
C TYR A 327 -9.87 9.50 -27.50
N HIS A 328 -10.23 8.36 -28.07
CA HIS A 328 -9.85 7.96 -29.43
C HIS A 328 -10.89 8.39 -30.49
N LYS A 329 -11.75 9.37 -30.15
CA LYS A 329 -12.77 9.97 -31.03
C LYS A 329 -13.80 8.98 -31.60
N GLY A 330 -13.91 7.79 -31.04
CA GLY A 330 -14.95 6.82 -31.37
C GLY A 330 -16.27 7.10 -30.68
N ALA A 331 -17.29 6.30 -31.01
CA ALA A 331 -18.64 6.53 -30.51
C ALA A 331 -18.77 6.14 -29.04
N LEU A 332 -19.40 7.01 -28.25
CA LEU A 332 -19.93 6.71 -26.91
C LEU A 332 -21.39 6.25 -27.05
N LEU A 333 -21.88 5.40 -26.15
CA LEU A 333 -23.30 5.04 -26.16
C LEU A 333 -24.14 6.25 -25.77
N SER A 334 -25.23 6.51 -26.50
CA SER A 334 -26.12 7.62 -26.17
C SER A 334 -27.56 7.34 -26.57
N GLY A 335 -28.48 8.11 -25.99
CA GLY A 335 -29.92 7.91 -26.13
C GLY A 335 -30.49 6.97 -25.07
N LYS A 336 -31.68 6.43 -25.36
CA LYS A 336 -32.37 5.46 -24.50
C LYS A 336 -31.97 4.05 -24.93
N ILE A 337 -31.23 3.36 -24.08
CA ILE A 337 -30.70 2.02 -24.35
C ILE A 337 -31.32 1.00 -23.40
N SER A 338 -31.79 -0.11 -23.97
CA SER A 338 -32.38 -1.25 -23.25
C SER A 338 -31.27 -2.18 -22.75
N VAL A 339 -31.25 -2.50 -21.45
CA VAL A 339 -30.32 -3.47 -20.85
C VAL A 339 -31.05 -4.79 -20.68
N ASN A 340 -30.82 -5.72 -21.60
CA ASN A 340 -31.44 -7.04 -21.59
C ASN A 340 -30.61 -8.02 -20.76
N LEU A 341 -31.25 -8.84 -19.94
CA LEU A 341 -30.59 -9.83 -19.08
C LEU A 341 -30.81 -11.24 -19.61
N ILE A 342 -29.73 -11.92 -19.97
CA ILE A 342 -29.73 -13.31 -20.45
C ILE A 342 -29.14 -14.19 -19.34
N TRP A 343 -30.02 -14.87 -18.61
CA TRP A 343 -29.67 -15.75 -17.49
C TRP A 343 -29.36 -17.15 -17.99
N TYR A 344 -28.10 -17.57 -17.90
CA TYR A 344 -27.65 -18.88 -18.34
C TYR A 344 -27.27 -19.77 -17.15
N GLY A 345 -28.02 -20.86 -16.96
CA GLY A 345 -27.94 -21.73 -15.78
C GLY A 345 -29.00 -21.39 -14.73
N LYS A 346 -28.92 -22.05 -13.56
CA LYS A 346 -29.92 -21.94 -12.50
C LYS A 346 -29.63 -20.76 -11.57
N PHE A 347 -30.48 -19.73 -11.62
CA PHE A 347 -30.47 -18.60 -10.69
C PHE A 347 -31.70 -18.63 -9.79
N LYS A 348 -31.54 -18.34 -8.51
CA LYS A 348 -32.69 -18.16 -7.61
C LYS A 348 -33.49 -16.91 -8.01
N PRO A 349 -34.81 -16.86 -7.77
CA PRO A 349 -35.59 -15.63 -7.97
C PRO A 349 -35.00 -14.42 -7.23
N SER A 350 -34.45 -14.62 -6.02
CA SER A 350 -33.78 -13.56 -5.25
C SER A 350 -32.53 -13.02 -5.95
N GLN A 351 -31.71 -13.91 -6.54
CA GLN A 351 -30.51 -13.54 -7.30
C GLN A 351 -30.88 -12.72 -8.54
N ARG A 352 -31.94 -13.13 -9.24
CA ARG A 352 -32.44 -12.38 -10.41
C ARG A 352 -32.96 -11.00 -10.06
N ALA A 353 -33.65 -10.89 -8.92
CA ALA A 353 -34.14 -9.61 -8.42
C ALA A 353 -32.99 -8.64 -8.10
N ILE A 354 -31.90 -9.08 -7.45
CA ILE A 354 -30.74 -8.23 -7.13
C ILE A 354 -30.21 -7.52 -8.39
N VAL A 355 -29.92 -8.26 -9.46
CA VAL A 355 -29.36 -7.65 -10.68
C VAL A 355 -30.40 -6.80 -11.43
N SER A 356 -31.66 -7.25 -11.50
CA SER A 356 -32.73 -6.49 -12.16
C SER A 356 -33.01 -5.16 -11.47
N ASP A 357 -33.01 -5.15 -10.13
CA ASP A 357 -33.16 -3.96 -9.30
C ASP A 357 -31.96 -3.02 -9.47
N PHE A 358 -30.74 -3.55 -9.57
CA PHE A 358 -29.54 -2.74 -9.85
C PHE A 358 -29.66 -1.98 -11.17
N ILE A 359 -30.04 -2.66 -12.26
CA ILE A 359 -30.24 -2.02 -13.57
C ILE A 359 -31.34 -0.96 -13.50
N THR A 360 -32.46 -1.26 -12.84
CA THR A 360 -33.56 -0.29 -12.64
C THR A 360 -33.10 0.92 -11.84
N SER A 361 -32.11 0.75 -10.96
CA SER A 361 -31.56 1.83 -10.12
C SER A 361 -30.68 2.83 -10.88
N LEU A 362 -30.22 2.51 -12.10
CA LEU A 362 -29.39 3.40 -12.92
C LEU A 362 -30.15 4.62 -13.46
N SER A 363 -31.47 4.49 -13.66
CA SER A 363 -32.34 5.52 -14.25
C SER A 363 -33.46 6.00 -13.34
N SER A 364 -33.41 5.64 -12.05
CA SER A 364 -34.40 6.07 -11.06
C SER A 364 -34.49 7.60 -11.00
N SER A 365 -35.57 8.14 -11.54
CA SER A 365 -35.90 9.58 -11.53
C SER A 365 -36.48 10.06 -10.20
N THR A 366 -36.90 9.12 -9.35
CA THR A 366 -37.31 9.42 -7.98
C THR A 366 -36.06 9.78 -7.19
N PRO A 367 -35.93 11.01 -6.65
CA PRO A 367 -34.90 11.31 -5.69
C PRO A 367 -35.16 10.38 -4.51
N SER A 368 -34.37 9.32 -4.42
CA SER A 368 -34.28 8.53 -3.22
C SER A 368 -34.01 9.53 -2.09
N LYS A 369 -34.89 9.59 -1.08
CA LYS A 369 -34.63 10.37 0.15
C LYS A 369 -33.33 9.92 0.83
N THR A 370 -32.72 8.83 0.38
CA THR A 370 -31.47 8.25 0.84
C THR A 370 -30.36 8.42 -0.21
N ASN A 371 -29.54 9.46 -0.05
CA ASN A 371 -28.24 9.60 -0.71
C ASN A 371 -27.17 8.90 0.13
N PRO A 372 -26.09 8.34 -0.45
CA PRO A 372 -25.77 8.20 -1.90
C PRO A 372 -26.57 7.12 -2.65
N SER A 373 -26.78 7.27 -3.97
CA SER A 373 -27.56 6.32 -4.79
C SER A 373 -26.86 5.82 -6.06
N VAL A 374 -27.31 4.68 -6.60
CA VAL A 374 -26.78 4.10 -7.86
C VAL A 374 -26.96 5.07 -9.04
N ALA A 375 -28.10 5.76 -9.14
CA ALA A 375 -28.34 6.76 -10.18
C ALA A 375 -27.34 7.93 -10.12
N GLN A 376 -26.96 8.38 -8.91
CA GLN A 376 -25.94 9.43 -8.73
C GLN A 376 -24.55 8.97 -9.17
N TRP A 377 -24.18 7.74 -8.84
CA TRP A 377 -22.94 7.15 -9.33
C TRP A 377 -22.93 7.07 -10.85
N TRP A 378 -24.01 6.57 -11.45
CA TRP A 378 -24.13 6.45 -12.90
C TRP A 378 -23.97 7.81 -13.59
N LYS A 379 -24.51 8.88 -12.99
CA LYS A 379 -24.37 10.25 -13.48
C LYS A 379 -22.92 10.72 -13.62
N THR A 380 -21.96 10.13 -12.89
CA THR A 380 -20.54 10.47 -13.04
C THR A 380 -20.01 10.15 -14.45
N THR A 381 -20.64 9.20 -15.16
CA THR A 381 -20.30 8.93 -16.56
C THR A 381 -20.55 10.12 -17.50
N GLU A 382 -21.46 11.07 -17.15
CA GLU A 382 -21.75 12.28 -17.93
C GLU A 382 -20.50 13.14 -18.18
N LYS A 383 -19.52 13.11 -17.25
CA LYS A 383 -18.24 13.84 -17.40
C LYS A 383 -17.49 13.47 -18.68
N TYR A 384 -17.51 12.20 -19.07
CA TYR A 384 -16.86 11.74 -20.30
C TYR A 384 -17.54 12.30 -21.55
N TYR A 385 -18.86 12.42 -21.55
CA TYR A 385 -19.60 13.00 -22.67
C TYR A 385 -19.31 14.49 -22.80
N HIS A 386 -19.24 15.21 -21.68
CA HIS A 386 -18.86 16.62 -21.65
C HIS A 386 -17.44 16.83 -22.20
N LEU A 387 -16.47 16.03 -21.77
CA LEU A 387 -15.09 16.11 -22.26
C LEU A 387 -14.95 15.74 -23.75
N ALA A 388 -15.79 14.84 -24.25
CA ALA A 388 -15.88 14.51 -25.67
C ALA A 388 -16.62 15.58 -26.51
N ASN A 389 -17.01 16.72 -25.90
CA ASN A 389 -17.86 17.75 -26.51
C ASN A 389 -19.19 17.22 -27.07
N SER A 390 -19.71 16.14 -26.49
CA SER A 390 -21.00 15.56 -26.86
C SER A 390 -22.13 16.20 -26.05
N LYS A 391 -23.22 16.57 -26.73
CA LYS A 391 -24.47 17.02 -26.09
C LYS A 391 -25.42 15.85 -25.76
N ASN A 392 -25.02 14.62 -26.08
CA ASN A 392 -25.88 13.47 -25.92
C ASN A 392 -25.79 12.91 -24.50
N THR A 393 -26.92 12.47 -23.95
CA THR A 393 -27.00 11.79 -22.66
C THR A 393 -27.30 10.30 -22.87
N LEU A 394 -26.93 9.47 -21.90
CA LEU A 394 -27.22 8.03 -21.89
C LEU A 394 -28.22 7.69 -20.79
N SER A 395 -29.35 7.11 -21.16
CA SER A 395 -30.34 6.56 -20.22
C SER A 395 -30.45 5.06 -20.43
N LEU A 396 -30.16 4.29 -19.37
CA LEU A 396 -30.28 2.85 -19.36
C LEU A 396 -31.59 2.43 -18.71
N ASN A 397 -32.31 1.47 -19.30
CA ASN A 397 -33.54 0.93 -18.72
C ASN A 397 -33.50 -0.59 -18.75
N LEU A 398 -34.12 -1.24 -17.76
CA LEU A 398 -34.25 -2.69 -17.74
C LEU A 398 -35.10 -3.14 -18.94
N GLY A 399 -34.49 -3.98 -19.78
CA GLY A 399 -35.10 -4.54 -20.98
C GLY A 399 -35.66 -5.95 -20.76
N LYS A 400 -35.69 -6.71 -21.85
CA LYS A 400 -36.11 -8.12 -21.87
C LYS A 400 -35.22 -8.98 -20.99
N GLN A 401 -35.83 -9.91 -20.26
CA GLN A 401 -35.12 -10.97 -19.55
C GLN A 401 -35.34 -12.32 -20.23
N VAL A 402 -34.28 -13.09 -20.44
CA VAL A 402 -34.30 -14.41 -21.10
C VAL A 402 -33.70 -15.42 -20.14
N LEU A 403 -34.44 -16.48 -19.82
CA LEU A 403 -33.99 -17.54 -18.92
C LEU A 403 -33.62 -18.79 -19.73
N ILE A 404 -32.41 -19.30 -19.52
CA ILE A 404 -31.85 -20.48 -20.20
C ILE A 404 -31.30 -21.43 -19.13
N GLU A 405 -32.21 -22.07 -18.40
CA GLU A 405 -31.87 -22.92 -17.24
C GLU A 405 -31.45 -24.34 -17.63
N ASN A 406 -31.65 -24.73 -18.90
CA ASN A 406 -31.37 -26.07 -19.40
C ASN A 406 -29.91 -26.31 -19.83
N TYR A 407 -29.02 -25.33 -19.63
CA TYR A 407 -27.62 -25.40 -20.07
C TYR A 407 -27.46 -25.79 -21.55
N SER A 408 -28.25 -25.20 -22.44
CA SER A 408 -28.30 -25.53 -23.88
C SER A 408 -26.97 -25.57 -24.65
N LEU A 409 -25.90 -24.97 -24.12
CA LEU A 409 -24.54 -24.95 -24.68
C LEU A 409 -23.50 -25.63 -23.77
N GLY A 410 -23.94 -26.35 -22.73
CA GLY A 410 -23.09 -26.97 -21.70
C GLY A 410 -22.74 -26.04 -20.53
N LYS A 411 -22.02 -26.55 -19.53
CA LYS A 411 -21.55 -25.79 -18.35
C LYS A 411 -20.15 -25.19 -18.52
N SER A 412 -19.53 -25.36 -19.68
CA SER A 412 -18.27 -24.76 -20.05
C SER A 412 -18.49 -24.01 -21.36
N LEU A 413 -18.30 -22.69 -21.33
CA LEU A 413 -18.61 -21.80 -22.44
C LEU A 413 -17.36 -21.09 -22.96
N THR A 414 -17.26 -21.03 -24.28
CA THR A 414 -16.29 -20.20 -24.99
C THR A 414 -16.80 -18.77 -25.16
N GLN A 415 -15.90 -17.84 -25.44
CA GLN A 415 -16.28 -16.43 -25.73
C GLN A 415 -17.21 -16.32 -26.96
N LYS A 416 -17.08 -17.20 -27.95
CA LYS A 416 -18.01 -17.25 -29.10
C LYS A 416 -19.44 -17.61 -28.67
N GLN A 417 -19.58 -18.54 -27.73
CA GLN A 417 -20.87 -18.95 -27.19
C GLN A 417 -21.50 -17.84 -26.33
N ILE A 418 -20.70 -17.02 -25.65
CA ILE A 418 -21.20 -15.81 -24.97
C ILE A 418 -21.87 -14.86 -25.97
N VAL A 419 -21.24 -14.59 -27.12
CA VAL A 419 -21.84 -13.73 -28.16
C VAL A 419 -23.13 -14.36 -28.72
N GLN A 420 -23.16 -15.68 -28.91
CA GLN A 420 -24.36 -16.42 -29.33
C GLN A 420 -25.50 -16.33 -28.29
N LEU A 421 -25.18 -16.32 -26.99
CA LEU A 421 -26.19 -16.11 -25.95
C LEU A 421 -26.68 -14.66 -25.94
N ALA A 422 -25.77 -13.70 -26.08
CA ALA A 422 -26.10 -12.28 -26.15
C ALA A 422 -27.05 -11.95 -27.32
N SER A 423 -26.94 -12.67 -28.45
CA SER A 423 -27.82 -12.46 -29.61
C SER A 423 -29.29 -12.89 -29.37
N LYS A 424 -29.62 -13.50 -28.22
CA LYS A 424 -31.01 -13.80 -27.83
C LYS A 424 -31.74 -12.57 -27.23
N GLY A 425 -30.98 -11.52 -26.89
CA GLY A 425 -31.52 -10.22 -26.49
C GLY A 425 -31.96 -9.36 -27.67
N GLU A 426 -32.25 -8.09 -27.41
CA GLU A 426 -32.66 -7.16 -28.46
C GLU A 426 -31.48 -6.76 -29.35
N GLN A 427 -31.79 -6.43 -30.59
CA GLN A 427 -30.79 -6.24 -31.65
C GLN A 427 -30.55 -4.76 -32.00
N ARG A 428 -31.29 -3.85 -31.36
CA ARG A 428 -31.27 -2.42 -31.64
C ARG A 428 -31.35 -1.65 -30.32
N ASP A 429 -30.55 -0.58 -30.22
CA ASP A 429 -30.53 0.33 -29.06
C ASP A 429 -30.44 -0.45 -27.73
N ALA A 430 -29.54 -1.45 -27.70
CA ALA A 430 -29.51 -2.47 -26.66
C ALA A 430 -28.08 -2.82 -26.17
N ILE A 431 -28.00 -3.11 -24.87
CA ILE A 431 -26.90 -3.82 -24.22
C ILE A 431 -27.43 -5.20 -23.79
N ASN A 432 -26.84 -6.27 -24.29
CA ASN A 432 -27.24 -7.64 -23.94
C ASN A 432 -26.26 -8.23 -22.92
N VAL A 433 -26.70 -8.34 -21.67
CA VAL A 433 -25.90 -8.83 -20.54
C VAL A 433 -26.13 -10.32 -20.34
N VAL A 434 -25.10 -11.14 -20.58
CA VAL A 434 -25.10 -12.59 -20.30
C VAL A 434 -24.61 -12.81 -18.88
N LEU A 435 -25.46 -13.41 -18.04
CA LEU A 435 -25.18 -13.72 -16.64
C LEU A 435 -25.07 -15.25 -16.50
N THR A 436 -23.90 -15.75 -16.14
CA THR A 436 -23.68 -17.20 -15.97
C THR A 436 -23.75 -17.61 -14.50
N ALA A 437 -24.49 -18.69 -14.22
CA ALA A 437 -24.68 -19.21 -12.86
C ALA A 437 -23.35 -19.69 -12.26
N SER A 438 -23.32 -19.90 -10.94
CA SER A 438 -22.10 -20.28 -10.22
C SER A 438 -21.57 -21.65 -10.63
N ASP A 439 -22.35 -22.49 -11.29
CA ASP A 439 -21.87 -23.79 -11.79
C ASP A 439 -21.45 -23.78 -13.27
N VAL A 440 -21.25 -22.60 -13.86
CA VAL A 440 -20.88 -22.43 -15.27
C VAL A 440 -19.49 -21.79 -15.38
N ALA A 441 -18.56 -22.53 -15.98
CA ALA A 441 -17.23 -22.03 -16.34
C ALA A 441 -17.26 -21.32 -17.70
N VAL A 442 -16.48 -20.26 -17.83
CA VAL A 442 -16.29 -19.52 -19.09
C VAL A 442 -14.81 -19.29 -19.31
N ASP A 443 -14.34 -19.34 -20.55
CA ASP A 443 -12.93 -19.09 -20.89
C ASP A 443 -12.39 -17.79 -20.27
N GLY A 444 -11.34 -17.91 -19.45
CA GLY A 444 -10.69 -16.81 -18.72
C GLY A 444 -11.36 -16.41 -17.41
N PHE A 445 -12.55 -16.93 -17.10
CA PHE A 445 -13.23 -16.68 -15.84
C PHE A 445 -12.37 -17.12 -14.66
N CYS A 446 -12.27 -16.29 -13.63
CA CYS A 446 -11.48 -16.58 -12.43
C CYS A 446 -9.97 -16.68 -12.61
N VAL A 447 -9.47 -16.40 -13.82
CA VAL A 447 -8.06 -16.50 -14.18
C VAL A 447 -7.50 -15.12 -14.50
N ASN A 448 -8.13 -14.39 -15.42
CA ASN A 448 -7.73 -13.03 -15.77
C ASN A 448 -8.90 -12.04 -15.87
N ARG A 449 -10.13 -12.49 -15.66
CA ARG A 449 -11.33 -11.64 -15.76
C ARG A 449 -12.50 -12.21 -14.97
N CYS A 450 -13.40 -11.32 -14.58
CA CYS A 450 -14.67 -11.63 -13.93
C CYS A 450 -15.88 -11.41 -14.85
N GLY A 451 -15.60 -10.86 -16.02
CA GLY A 451 -16.55 -10.56 -17.08
C GLY A 451 -15.86 -9.91 -18.27
N THR A 452 -16.61 -9.63 -19.33
CA THR A 452 -16.14 -8.96 -20.55
C THR A 452 -17.23 -8.08 -21.12
N HIS A 453 -16.88 -7.11 -21.95
CA HIS A 453 -17.84 -6.42 -22.81
C HIS A 453 -17.33 -6.36 -24.25
N GLY A 454 -18.22 -6.06 -25.19
CA GLY A 454 -17.87 -5.88 -26.60
C GLY A 454 -19.09 -5.54 -27.45
N ALA A 455 -18.95 -5.63 -28.77
CA ALA A 455 -20.04 -5.36 -29.71
C ALA A 455 -20.26 -6.48 -30.72
N SER A 456 -21.50 -6.62 -31.18
CA SER A 456 -21.84 -7.58 -32.22
C SER A 456 -21.37 -7.13 -33.61
N LYS A 457 -21.21 -8.10 -34.53
CA LYS A 457 -20.90 -7.84 -35.95
C LYS A 457 -22.07 -7.18 -36.72
N GLY A 458 -23.22 -7.01 -36.06
CA GLY A 458 -24.42 -6.36 -36.60
C GLY A 458 -25.50 -7.36 -37.08
N ALA A 459 -26.76 -7.09 -36.77
CA ALA A 459 -27.94 -7.83 -37.24
C ALA A 459 -28.71 -7.00 -38.28
N VAL A 460 -29.13 -7.61 -39.39
CA VAL A 460 -29.92 -6.94 -40.43
C VAL A 460 -31.40 -6.95 -40.01
N ILE A 461 -31.95 -5.77 -39.75
CA ILE A 461 -33.37 -5.58 -39.41
C ILE A 461 -33.97 -4.63 -40.44
N LYS A 462 -35.01 -5.09 -41.17
CA LYS A 462 -35.69 -4.28 -42.22
C LYS A 462 -34.72 -3.63 -43.21
N GLY A 463 -33.70 -4.39 -43.65
CA GLY A 463 -32.70 -3.93 -44.63
C GLY A 463 -31.59 -3.01 -44.08
N LYS A 464 -31.55 -2.73 -42.78
CA LYS A 464 -30.50 -1.94 -42.12
C LYS A 464 -29.73 -2.78 -41.10
N THR A 465 -28.41 -2.62 -41.06
CA THR A 465 -27.54 -3.33 -40.11
C THR A 465 -27.44 -2.57 -38.79
N TYR A 466 -27.85 -3.19 -37.69
CA TYR A 466 -27.78 -2.64 -36.34
C TYR A 466 -26.77 -3.41 -35.51
N LYS A 467 -25.86 -2.71 -34.82
CA LYS A 467 -24.97 -3.31 -33.83
C LYS A 467 -25.61 -3.19 -32.45
N PHE A 468 -25.32 -4.15 -31.58
CA PHE A 468 -25.65 -4.08 -30.16
C PHE A 468 -24.38 -4.31 -29.35
N ALA A 469 -24.30 -3.72 -28.17
CA ALA A 469 -23.23 -4.01 -27.22
C ALA A 469 -23.62 -5.23 -26.38
N TYR A 470 -22.65 -6.00 -25.92
CA TYR A 470 -22.88 -7.11 -25.01
C TYR A 470 -21.92 -7.04 -23.84
N ILE A 471 -22.37 -7.59 -22.71
CA ILE A 471 -21.59 -7.77 -21.50
C ILE A 471 -21.74 -9.24 -21.09
N TRP A 472 -20.71 -9.84 -20.53
CA TRP A 472 -20.80 -11.08 -19.78
C TRP A 472 -20.23 -10.88 -18.37
N VAL A 473 -20.90 -11.44 -17.37
CA VAL A 473 -20.44 -11.52 -15.99
C VAL A 473 -20.74 -12.91 -15.44
N GLY A 474 -19.75 -13.53 -14.79
CA GLY A 474 -19.91 -14.83 -14.14
C GLY A 474 -20.12 -14.73 -12.63
N ASN A 475 -20.99 -15.59 -12.08
CA ASN A 475 -21.09 -15.76 -10.64
C ASN A 475 -19.87 -16.54 -10.12
N SER A 476 -19.05 -15.91 -9.29
CA SER A 476 -17.75 -16.45 -8.84
C SER A 476 -17.80 -17.26 -7.56
N GLU A 477 -18.98 -17.39 -6.93
CA GLU A 477 -19.19 -17.99 -5.61
C GLU A 477 -18.48 -19.34 -5.40
N THR A 478 -18.46 -20.19 -6.43
CA THR A 478 -17.92 -21.56 -6.42
C THR A 478 -16.49 -21.67 -6.95
N PHE A 479 -16.06 -20.75 -7.80
CA PHE A 479 -14.79 -20.87 -8.55
C PHE A 479 -13.69 -19.98 -7.97
N CYS A 480 -13.99 -18.72 -7.68
CA CYS A 480 -12.99 -17.73 -7.25
C CYS A 480 -13.60 -16.55 -6.48
N PRO A 481 -14.38 -16.79 -5.40
CA PRO A 481 -15.06 -15.70 -4.71
C PRO A 481 -14.05 -14.66 -4.17
N GLY A 482 -12.86 -15.09 -3.75
CA GLY A 482 -11.77 -14.19 -3.32
C GLY A 482 -11.12 -13.34 -4.41
N TYR A 483 -11.47 -13.54 -5.68
CA TYR A 483 -10.99 -12.70 -6.78
C TYR A 483 -12.11 -11.82 -7.33
N CYS A 484 -13.21 -12.43 -7.76
CA CYS A 484 -14.29 -11.73 -8.46
C CYS A 484 -15.42 -11.23 -7.55
N ALA A 485 -15.48 -11.68 -6.30
CA ALA A 485 -16.41 -11.16 -5.29
C ALA A 485 -15.70 -10.40 -4.17
N TRP A 486 -14.41 -10.07 -4.32
CA TRP A 486 -13.76 -9.12 -3.43
C TRP A 486 -14.47 -7.75 -3.51
N PRO A 487 -14.80 -7.09 -2.38
CA PRO A 487 -14.32 -7.33 -1.00
C PRO A 487 -15.21 -8.22 -0.11
N PHE A 488 -16.23 -8.90 -0.65
CA PHE A 488 -17.17 -9.72 0.12
C PHE A 488 -16.67 -11.15 0.42
N HIS A 489 -15.49 -11.48 -0.07
CA HIS A 489 -14.80 -12.73 0.23
C HIS A 489 -13.32 -12.44 0.45
N GLN A 490 -12.65 -13.32 1.20
CA GLN A 490 -11.23 -13.18 1.53
C GLN A 490 -10.41 -13.13 0.23
N PRO A 491 -9.58 -12.09 0.04
CA PRO A 491 -8.82 -11.92 -1.19
C PRO A 491 -7.78 -13.04 -1.37
N ILE A 492 -7.64 -13.54 -2.60
CA ILE A 492 -6.64 -14.57 -2.93
C ILE A 492 -5.20 -14.00 -2.85
N TYR A 493 -5.04 -12.69 -3.08
CA TYR A 493 -3.75 -11.99 -3.05
C TYR A 493 -3.89 -10.62 -2.39
N GLY A 494 -2.82 -10.09 -1.80
CA GLY A 494 -2.80 -8.80 -1.09
C GLY A 494 -3.15 -8.90 0.40
N PRO A 495 -3.30 -7.76 1.11
CA PRO A 495 -3.60 -7.73 2.54
C PRO A 495 -4.83 -8.58 2.89
N GLN A 496 -4.67 -9.44 3.88
CA GLN A 496 -5.68 -10.43 4.29
C GLN A 496 -6.65 -9.84 5.31
N SER A 497 -7.32 -8.74 4.92
CA SER A 497 -8.37 -8.12 5.72
C SER A 497 -9.62 -9.03 5.78
N PRO A 498 -10.38 -9.02 6.90
CA PRO A 498 -11.64 -9.74 6.97
C PRO A 498 -12.60 -9.33 5.83
N PRO A 499 -13.34 -10.28 5.24
CA PRO A 499 -14.31 -9.97 4.19
C PRO A 499 -15.39 -9.00 4.68
N LEU A 500 -15.82 -8.10 3.80
CA LEU A 500 -16.95 -7.22 4.07
C LEU A 500 -18.27 -7.98 3.97
N GLY A 501 -19.28 -7.54 4.73
CA GLY A 501 -20.62 -8.10 4.59
C GLY A 501 -21.23 -7.76 3.21
N ALA A 502 -21.74 -8.77 2.50
CA ALA A 502 -22.34 -8.60 1.19
C ALA A 502 -23.71 -7.87 1.30
N PRO A 503 -23.96 -6.78 0.55
CA PRO A 503 -25.13 -5.90 0.73
C PRO A 503 -26.48 -6.55 0.48
N ASN A 504 -26.53 -7.65 -0.28
CA ASN A 504 -27.75 -8.40 -0.54
C ASN A 504 -27.69 -9.83 0.01
N ASN A 505 -26.74 -10.10 0.91
CA ASN A 505 -26.52 -11.42 1.53
C ASN A 505 -26.29 -12.54 0.49
N ASP A 506 -25.69 -12.20 -0.66
CA ASP A 506 -25.30 -13.16 -1.69
C ASP A 506 -23.94 -12.73 -2.26
N VAL A 507 -22.87 -13.27 -1.70
CA VAL A 507 -21.47 -12.93 -2.05
C VAL A 507 -21.23 -13.03 -3.56
N GLY A 508 -21.74 -14.11 -4.18
CA GLY A 508 -21.59 -14.35 -5.60
C GLY A 508 -22.23 -13.25 -6.45
N VAL A 509 -23.51 -12.97 -6.22
CA VAL A 509 -24.27 -11.99 -7.00
C VAL A 509 -23.89 -10.55 -6.66
N ASP A 510 -23.56 -10.24 -5.41
CA ASP A 510 -23.03 -8.92 -5.04
C ASP A 510 -21.67 -8.66 -5.72
N GLY A 511 -20.82 -9.68 -5.83
CA GLY A 511 -19.63 -9.66 -6.68
C GLY A 511 -19.95 -9.46 -8.17
N MET A 512 -20.98 -10.13 -8.69
CA MET A 512 -21.43 -9.90 -10.08
C MET A 512 -21.85 -8.45 -10.31
N VAL A 513 -22.53 -7.82 -9.35
CA VAL A 513 -22.98 -6.42 -9.49
C VAL A 513 -21.79 -5.46 -9.59
N ILE A 514 -20.73 -5.65 -8.80
CA ILE A 514 -19.50 -4.84 -8.91
C ILE A 514 -18.92 -4.92 -10.33
N ASN A 515 -18.77 -6.14 -10.84
CA ASN A 515 -18.19 -6.38 -12.17
C ASN A 515 -19.09 -5.84 -13.27
N LEU A 516 -20.41 -6.01 -13.14
CA LEU A 516 -21.39 -5.47 -14.06
C LEU A 516 -21.37 -3.95 -14.08
N ALA A 517 -21.27 -3.29 -12.92
CA ALA A 517 -21.15 -1.85 -12.80
C ALA A 517 -19.90 -1.33 -13.54
N SER A 518 -18.75 -1.98 -13.32
CA SER A 518 -17.50 -1.67 -14.02
C SER A 518 -17.63 -1.80 -15.54
N LEU A 519 -18.16 -2.93 -16.01
CA LEU A 519 -18.33 -3.22 -17.44
C LEU A 519 -19.40 -2.35 -18.10
N LEU A 520 -20.44 -1.92 -17.38
CA LEU A 520 -21.42 -0.96 -17.89
C LEU A 520 -20.79 0.41 -18.11
N ALA A 521 -19.94 0.88 -17.19
CA ALA A 521 -19.22 2.14 -17.36
C ALA A 521 -18.28 2.06 -18.58
N GLY A 522 -17.49 0.99 -18.69
CA GLY A 522 -16.66 0.72 -19.87
C GLY A 522 -17.47 0.65 -21.17
N THR A 523 -18.61 -0.05 -21.17
CA THR A 523 -19.51 -0.15 -22.33
C THR A 523 -20.12 1.21 -22.71
N ALA A 524 -20.40 2.08 -21.74
CA ALA A 524 -20.92 3.41 -22.02
C ALA A 524 -19.85 4.30 -22.67
N THR A 525 -18.61 4.26 -22.16
CA THR A 525 -17.52 5.14 -22.60
C THR A 525 -16.65 4.57 -23.71
N ASN A 526 -16.73 3.28 -23.98
CA ASN A 526 -15.95 2.57 -24.99
C ASN A 526 -16.70 1.35 -25.59
N PRO A 527 -17.93 1.52 -26.11
CA PRO A 527 -18.75 0.40 -26.59
C PRO A 527 -18.15 -0.41 -27.74
N PHE A 528 -17.27 0.21 -28.55
CA PHE A 528 -16.75 -0.36 -29.79
C PHE A 528 -15.22 -0.42 -29.84
N GLY A 529 -14.54 -0.26 -28.70
CA GLY A 529 -13.08 -0.32 -28.60
C GLY A 529 -12.34 0.89 -29.19
N ASN A 530 -13.03 2.02 -29.38
CA ASN A 530 -12.47 3.25 -29.92
C ASN A 530 -12.93 4.54 -29.17
N GLY A 531 -13.55 4.41 -28.01
CA GLY A 531 -13.97 5.52 -27.15
C GLY A 531 -12.85 5.98 -26.20
N TYR A 532 -13.10 5.93 -24.90
CA TYR A 532 -12.10 6.20 -23.86
C TYR A 532 -11.40 4.93 -23.42
N TYR A 533 -10.09 4.82 -23.68
CA TYR A 533 -9.28 3.73 -23.15
C TYR A 533 -7.78 4.03 -23.18
N GLN A 534 -7.02 3.19 -22.49
CA GLN A 534 -5.56 3.16 -22.50
C GLN A 534 -5.05 1.71 -22.45
N GLY A 535 -3.90 1.44 -23.07
CA GLY A 535 -3.34 0.09 -23.18
C GLY A 535 -3.81 -0.65 -24.44
N GLU A 536 -3.47 -1.92 -24.53
CA GLU A 536 -3.80 -2.78 -25.68
C GLU A 536 -5.32 -2.99 -25.83
N ALA A 537 -5.76 -3.13 -27.07
CA ALA A 537 -7.18 -3.22 -27.41
C ALA A 537 -7.88 -4.49 -26.87
N ASP A 538 -7.11 -5.52 -26.48
CA ASP A 538 -7.62 -6.78 -25.93
C ASP A 538 -7.72 -6.78 -24.38
N ALA A 539 -7.11 -5.80 -23.71
CA ALA A 539 -7.20 -5.59 -22.26
C ALA A 539 -7.10 -4.09 -21.87
N PRO A 540 -8.00 -3.23 -22.38
CA PRO A 540 -7.93 -1.79 -22.12
C PRO A 540 -8.22 -1.44 -20.65
N LEU A 541 -7.51 -0.44 -20.13
CA LEU A 541 -7.97 0.35 -18.99
C LEU A 541 -9.04 1.32 -19.48
N GLU A 542 -10.16 1.36 -18.77
CA GLU A 542 -11.37 2.10 -19.10
C GLU A 542 -11.90 2.80 -17.84
N ALA A 543 -13.08 3.42 -17.95
CA ALA A 543 -13.61 4.32 -16.92
C ALA A 543 -13.57 3.79 -15.49
N ALA A 544 -13.94 2.53 -15.28
CA ALA A 544 -13.90 1.88 -13.96
C ALA A 544 -12.64 1.02 -13.75
N SER A 545 -12.13 0.35 -14.79
CA SER A 545 -10.96 -0.54 -14.66
C SER A 545 -9.65 0.21 -14.41
N ALA A 546 -9.59 1.52 -14.68
CA ALA A 546 -8.47 2.37 -14.26
C ALA A 546 -8.44 2.65 -12.74
N CYS A 547 -9.51 2.29 -12.01
CA CYS A 547 -9.65 2.48 -10.56
C CYS A 547 -9.88 1.15 -9.81
N PRO A 548 -9.01 0.14 -9.99
CA PRO A 548 -9.25 -1.20 -9.46
C PRO A 548 -9.31 -1.18 -7.93
N GLY A 549 -10.41 -1.69 -7.40
CA GLY A 549 -10.63 -1.88 -5.97
C GLY A 549 -10.82 -0.61 -5.13
N VAL A 550 -11.01 0.54 -5.78
CA VAL A 550 -11.33 1.81 -5.11
C VAL A 550 -12.85 1.94 -5.03
N TYR A 551 -13.44 1.85 -3.83
CA TYR A 551 -14.89 1.99 -3.64
C TYR A 551 -15.30 3.18 -2.75
N ALA A 552 -14.39 3.64 -1.89
CA ALA A 552 -14.59 4.79 -1.02
C ALA A 552 -13.27 5.53 -0.73
N LYS A 553 -13.37 6.66 -0.02
CA LYS A 553 -12.20 7.45 0.39
C LYS A 553 -11.25 6.60 1.24
N GLY A 554 -9.95 6.83 1.08
CA GLY A 554 -8.92 6.10 1.84
C GLY A 554 -8.68 4.68 1.35
N ALA A 555 -9.28 4.24 0.23
CA ALA A 555 -8.99 2.94 -0.35
C ALA A 555 -7.51 2.79 -0.75
N TYR A 556 -6.96 1.61 -0.52
CA TYR A 556 -5.60 1.20 -0.89
C TYR A 556 -5.62 -0.32 -1.16
N PRO A 557 -4.56 -0.93 -1.73
CA PRO A 557 -4.57 -2.37 -2.02
C PRO A 557 -4.96 -3.22 -0.80
N GLY A 558 -6.05 -3.99 -0.91
CA GLY A 558 -6.59 -4.82 0.19
C GLY A 558 -7.58 -4.12 1.14
N TYR A 559 -7.87 -2.82 0.93
CA TYR A 559 -8.87 -2.05 1.67
C TYR A 559 -9.78 -1.27 0.72
N ALA A 560 -11.09 -1.54 0.78
CA ALA A 560 -12.09 -0.98 -0.12
C ALA A 560 -12.36 0.53 0.08
N GLY A 561 -11.85 1.12 1.16
CA GLY A 561 -12.12 2.48 1.59
C GLY A 561 -13.22 2.56 2.65
N ASP A 562 -13.50 3.78 3.11
CA ASP A 562 -14.46 4.07 4.18
C ASP A 562 -15.92 3.92 3.69
N LEU A 563 -16.43 2.69 3.72
CA LEU A 563 -17.76 2.32 3.25
C LEU A 563 -18.86 2.51 4.31
N LEU A 564 -20.11 2.67 3.85
CA LEU A 564 -21.28 2.62 4.73
C LEU A 564 -21.51 1.18 5.18
N VAL A 565 -21.94 0.99 6.44
CA VAL A 565 -22.25 -0.33 7.00
C VAL A 565 -23.70 -0.36 7.48
N ASP A 566 -24.46 -1.35 7.02
CA ASP A 566 -25.80 -1.64 7.56
C ASP A 566 -25.65 -2.19 8.98
N LYS A 567 -26.22 -1.47 9.96
CA LYS A 567 -26.10 -1.82 11.38
C LYS A 567 -26.81 -3.12 11.76
N THR A 568 -27.77 -3.57 10.96
CA THR A 568 -28.57 -4.77 11.23
C THR A 568 -27.92 -5.98 10.60
N THR A 569 -27.42 -5.85 9.37
CA THR A 569 -26.88 -6.99 8.60
C THR A 569 -25.35 -7.06 8.59
N GLY A 570 -24.65 -6.00 9.02
CA GLY A 570 -23.19 -5.88 8.89
C GLY A 570 -22.72 -5.60 7.46
N ALA A 571 -23.65 -5.36 6.52
CA ALA A 571 -23.31 -5.30 5.11
C ALA A 571 -22.69 -3.96 4.71
N SER A 572 -21.61 -4.01 3.92
CA SER A 572 -20.90 -2.83 3.45
C SER A 572 -21.37 -2.41 2.06
N TYR A 573 -21.61 -1.12 1.88
CA TYR A 573 -22.14 -0.56 0.64
C TYR A 573 -21.72 0.90 0.47
N ASN A 574 -21.86 1.43 -0.74
CA ASN A 574 -21.69 2.86 -0.99
C ASN A 574 -22.87 3.48 -1.77
N ALA A 575 -23.84 2.68 -2.23
CA ALA A 575 -24.97 3.18 -3.00
C ALA A 575 -26.30 2.51 -2.58
N HIS A 576 -27.35 3.33 -2.47
CA HIS A 576 -28.74 2.88 -2.37
C HIS A 576 -29.34 2.66 -3.76
N GLY A 577 -30.08 1.56 -3.92
CA GLY A 577 -30.86 1.27 -5.12
C GLY A 577 -32.36 1.21 -4.85
N THR A 578 -33.11 0.83 -5.88
CA THR A 578 -34.55 0.61 -5.84
C THR A 578 -34.90 -0.60 -4.95
N ASN A 579 -36.17 -0.70 -4.55
CA ASN A 579 -36.69 -1.80 -3.72
C ASN A 579 -35.93 -2.01 -2.39
N GLY A 580 -35.34 -0.95 -1.85
CA GLY A 580 -34.58 -1.00 -0.59
C GLY A 580 -33.22 -1.69 -0.67
N ARG A 581 -32.78 -2.05 -1.88
CA ARG A 581 -31.50 -2.72 -2.13
C ARG A 581 -30.33 -1.78 -1.86
N LYS A 582 -29.20 -2.38 -1.47
CA LYS A 582 -27.92 -1.70 -1.28
C LYS A 582 -26.90 -2.31 -2.24
N TYR A 583 -25.94 -1.49 -2.68
CA TYR A 583 -24.95 -1.91 -3.66
C TYR A 583 -23.59 -1.29 -3.35
N LEU A 584 -22.54 -2.01 -3.77
CA LEU A 584 -21.19 -1.50 -3.86
C LEU A 584 -20.85 -1.25 -5.33
N VAL A 585 -20.54 -0.01 -5.68
CA VAL A 585 -20.17 0.40 -7.05
C VAL A 585 -18.75 0.97 -7.08
N PRO A 586 -17.95 0.70 -8.13
CA PRO A 586 -16.55 1.12 -8.21
C PRO A 586 -16.41 2.63 -8.39
N ALA A 587 -15.26 3.17 -8.00
CA ALA A 587 -14.86 4.50 -8.43
C ALA A 587 -14.71 4.57 -9.95
N LEU A 588 -14.97 5.74 -10.51
CA LEU A 588 -14.70 6.03 -11.93
C LEU A 588 -13.53 7.00 -12.03
N TYR A 589 -12.65 6.80 -13.00
CA TYR A 589 -11.55 7.72 -13.28
C TYR A 589 -12.10 9.06 -13.74
N ASP A 590 -11.75 10.15 -13.08
CA ASP A 590 -12.13 11.48 -13.52
C ASP A 590 -11.03 12.05 -14.41
N PRO A 591 -11.24 12.21 -15.73
CA PRO A 591 -10.20 12.69 -16.63
C PRO A 591 -9.87 14.17 -16.38
N ALA A 592 -10.77 14.92 -15.73
CA ALA A 592 -10.52 16.33 -15.41
C ALA A 592 -9.56 16.49 -14.23
N THR A 593 -9.64 15.60 -13.22
CA THR A 593 -8.77 15.65 -12.04
C THR A 593 -7.62 14.64 -12.08
N SER A 594 -7.59 13.77 -13.10
CA SER A 594 -6.63 12.67 -13.23
C SER A 594 -6.57 11.76 -12.00
N SER A 595 -7.73 11.47 -11.40
CA SER A 595 -7.83 10.68 -10.17
C SER A 595 -9.11 9.85 -10.11
N CYS A 596 -9.15 8.85 -9.23
CA CYS A 596 -10.35 8.02 -9.03
C CYS A 596 -11.39 8.74 -8.17
N SER A 597 -12.57 8.98 -8.75
CA SER A 597 -13.69 9.63 -8.07
C SER A 597 -14.62 8.60 -7.45
N THR A 598 -14.81 8.67 -6.13
CA THR A 598 -15.71 7.77 -5.38
C THR A 598 -17.05 8.44 -5.14
N LEU A 599 -18.13 7.65 -5.11
CA LEU A 599 -19.49 8.17 -4.87
C LEU A 599 -19.62 8.92 -3.53
N LEU A 600 -18.90 8.47 -2.50
CA LEU A 600 -18.89 9.09 -1.17
C LEU A 600 -18.04 10.38 -1.11
N SER A 601 -17.13 10.60 -2.07
CA SER A 601 -16.41 11.88 -2.23
C SER A 601 -17.21 12.95 -2.98
N ALA A 602 -18.20 12.54 -3.78
CA ALA A 602 -19.03 13.43 -4.60
C ALA A 602 -20.18 14.14 -3.83
N LEU A 603 -20.30 13.90 -2.52
CA LEU A 603 -21.36 14.46 -1.66
C LEU A 603 -20.89 15.57 -0.71
N VAL A 604 -19.68 16.13 -0.87
CA VAL A 604 -19.20 17.18 0.04
C VAL A 604 -19.75 18.55 -0.35
N GLN A 605 -21.00 18.80 0.06
CA GLN A 605 -21.39 19.99 0.82
C GLN A 605 -22.17 19.51 2.07
N ASP A 606 -21.45 19.39 3.21
CA ASP A 606 -21.78 19.40 4.67
C ASP A 606 -23.26 19.21 5.15
N PRO A 607 -23.61 18.53 6.30
CA PRO A 607 -22.92 18.47 7.59
C PRO A 607 -22.82 17.12 8.37
N GLN A 608 -21.75 17.00 9.19
CA GLN A 608 -21.48 16.11 10.35
C GLN A 608 -22.05 14.66 10.37
N MET A 609 -21.21 13.69 9.97
CA MET A 609 -21.31 12.31 10.45
C MET A 609 -20.26 12.10 11.55
N GLN A 610 -20.70 11.89 12.79
CA GLN A 610 -19.80 11.60 13.91
C GLN A 610 -19.24 10.18 13.78
N LEU A 611 -17.94 10.06 13.50
CA LEU A 611 -17.18 8.81 13.41
C LEU A 611 -17.30 7.94 14.67
N LEU A 612 -17.34 8.57 15.86
CA LEU A 612 -17.48 7.89 17.15
C LEU A 612 -18.88 8.08 17.73
N LYS A 613 -19.66 7.00 17.79
CA LYS A 613 -21.00 7.02 18.35
C LYS A 613 -20.97 6.89 19.87
N TYR A 614 -21.77 7.70 20.57
CA TYR A 614 -22.03 7.51 22.00
C TYR A 614 -23.10 6.43 22.21
N HIS A 615 -22.78 5.41 23.00
CA HIS A 615 -23.69 4.30 23.30
C HIS A 615 -24.36 4.41 24.67
N LYS A 616 -24.35 5.62 25.26
CA LYS A 616 -25.01 5.97 26.54
C LYS A 616 -24.49 5.21 27.76
N GLY A 617 -23.35 4.54 27.67
CA GLY A 617 -22.65 3.96 28.81
C GLY A 617 -21.88 5.00 29.62
N ALA A 618 -21.38 4.57 30.78
CA ALA A 618 -20.70 5.48 31.70
C ALA A 618 -19.32 5.89 31.16
N LEU A 619 -19.04 7.19 31.20
CA LEU A 619 -17.70 7.74 31.04
C LEU A 619 -17.01 7.82 32.41
N LEU A 620 -15.67 7.78 32.45
CA LEU A 620 -14.97 8.02 33.72
C LEU A 620 -15.13 9.48 34.13
N SER A 621 -15.58 9.76 35.35
CA SER A 621 -15.77 11.13 35.81
C SER A 621 -15.36 11.30 37.26
N GLY A 622 -15.07 12.55 37.66
CA GLY A 622 -14.60 12.86 39.01
C GLY A 622 -13.08 12.76 39.13
N LYS A 623 -12.61 12.59 40.38
CA LYS A 623 -11.18 12.49 40.70
C LYS A 623 -10.77 11.03 40.66
N ILE A 624 -9.95 10.65 39.68
CA ILE A 624 -9.51 9.27 39.46
C ILE A 624 -7.99 9.19 39.59
N SER A 625 -7.53 8.24 40.39
CA SER A 625 -6.10 7.95 40.57
C SER A 625 -5.58 7.03 39.46
N VAL A 626 -4.49 7.40 38.80
CA VAL A 626 -3.79 6.54 37.82
C VAL A 626 -2.63 5.85 38.54
N ASN A 627 -2.82 4.57 38.87
CA ASN A 627 -1.82 3.77 39.57
C ASN A 627 -0.94 3.03 38.55
N LEU A 628 0.37 3.04 38.77
CA LEU A 628 1.34 2.41 37.87
C LEU A 628 1.87 1.11 38.49
N ILE A 629 1.67 -0.01 37.81
CA ILE A 629 2.16 -1.34 38.20
C ILE A 629 3.29 -1.69 37.24
N TRP A 630 4.52 -1.57 37.71
CA TRP A 630 5.75 -1.86 36.97
C TRP A 630 6.10 -3.34 37.11
N TYR A 631 6.06 -4.09 36.02
CA TYR A 631 6.37 -5.52 36.00
C TYR A 631 7.63 -5.79 35.15
N GLY A 632 8.69 -6.28 35.80
CA GLY A 632 10.00 -6.49 35.20
C GLY A 632 10.99 -5.35 35.49
N ASN A 633 12.14 -5.37 34.82
CA ASN A 633 13.26 -4.48 35.11
C ASN A 633 13.15 -3.14 34.35
N PHE A 634 12.71 -2.09 35.03
CA PHE A 634 12.64 -0.73 34.50
C PHE A 634 13.75 0.16 35.07
N LYS A 635 14.38 0.98 34.22
CA LYS A 635 15.32 2.01 34.69
C LYS A 635 14.57 3.09 35.49
N PRO A 636 15.18 3.70 36.53
CA PRO A 636 14.58 4.86 37.20
C PRO A 636 14.19 5.99 36.24
N SER A 637 14.96 6.21 35.18
CA SER A 637 14.67 7.19 34.13
C SER A 637 13.38 6.88 33.35
N GLN A 638 13.19 5.61 32.96
CA GLN A 638 11.99 5.15 32.26
C GLN A 638 10.75 5.32 33.14
N ARG A 639 10.88 5.00 34.44
CA ARG A 639 9.79 5.22 35.42
C ARG A 639 9.43 6.70 35.56
N ALA A 640 10.44 7.56 35.64
CA ALA A 640 10.24 9.01 35.73
C ALA A 640 9.52 9.58 34.50
N ILE A 641 9.89 9.15 33.28
CA ILE A 641 9.24 9.60 32.02
C ILE A 641 7.73 9.33 32.08
N VAL A 642 7.30 8.11 32.42
CA VAL A 642 5.87 7.79 32.45
C VAL A 642 5.15 8.46 33.62
N SER A 643 5.76 8.52 34.82
CA SER A 643 5.12 9.18 35.96
C SER A 643 4.96 10.69 35.76
N ASP A 644 5.94 11.33 35.12
CA ASP A 644 5.89 12.75 34.76
C ASP A 644 4.80 13.00 33.70
N PHE A 645 4.63 12.09 32.73
CA PHE A 645 3.54 12.17 31.75
C PHE A 645 2.17 12.17 32.44
N ILE A 646 1.91 11.24 33.37
CA ILE A 646 0.65 11.20 34.13
C ILE A 646 0.45 12.48 34.93
N THR A 647 1.50 12.98 35.59
CA THR A 647 1.44 14.24 36.35
C THR A 647 1.14 15.45 35.45
N SER A 648 1.56 15.38 34.18
CA SER A 648 1.34 16.43 33.18
C SER A 648 -0.13 16.56 32.71
N LEU A 649 -0.97 15.54 32.92
CA LEU A 649 -2.39 15.55 32.53
C LEU A 649 -3.21 16.60 33.32
N SER A 650 -2.81 16.89 34.55
CA SER A 650 -3.52 17.80 35.47
C SER A 650 -2.74 19.06 35.82
N SER A 651 -1.64 19.36 35.11
CA SER A 651 -0.80 20.53 35.42
C SER A 651 -1.60 21.82 35.21
N SER A 652 -1.78 22.59 36.29
CA SER A 652 -2.45 23.89 36.28
C SER A 652 -1.54 25.03 35.88
N ILE A 653 -0.25 24.77 35.62
CA ILE A 653 0.70 25.80 35.21
C ILE A 653 0.29 26.26 33.80
N PRO A 654 -0.15 27.51 33.60
CA PRO A 654 -0.34 28.07 32.28
C PRO A 654 1.05 28.15 31.67
N SER A 655 1.36 27.14 30.87
CA SER A 655 2.59 27.13 30.11
C SER A 655 2.58 28.37 29.20
N LYS A 656 3.48 29.32 29.44
CA LYS A 656 3.77 30.40 28.46
C LYS A 656 4.26 29.82 27.12
N THR A 657 4.55 28.51 27.07
CA THR A 657 4.95 27.73 25.90
C THR A 657 3.76 26.88 25.40
N ASN A 658 3.02 27.37 24.41
CA ASN A 658 2.10 26.53 23.64
C ASN A 658 2.93 25.58 22.76
N PRO A 659 2.64 24.26 22.71
CA PRO A 659 1.54 23.46 23.28
C PRO A 659 1.91 22.49 24.45
N SER A 660 0.95 21.99 25.25
CA SER A 660 1.19 21.15 26.47
C SER A 660 0.29 19.89 26.60
N VAL A 661 0.72 18.91 27.40
CA VAL A 661 -0.03 17.65 27.65
C VAL A 661 -1.41 17.92 28.29
N ALA A 662 -1.50 18.87 29.22
CA ALA A 662 -2.77 19.26 29.84
C ALA A 662 -3.74 19.86 28.80
N GLN A 663 -3.24 20.63 27.82
CA GLN A 663 -4.08 21.16 26.73
C GLN A 663 -4.59 20.04 25.81
N TRP A 664 -3.75 19.05 25.49
CA TRP A 664 -4.19 17.87 24.73
C TRP A 664 -5.26 17.09 25.48
N TRP A 665 -5.07 16.86 26.79
CA TRP A 665 -6.02 16.10 27.60
C TRP A 665 -7.40 16.77 27.65
N LYS A 666 -7.47 18.10 27.64
CA LYS A 666 -8.74 18.86 27.60
C LYS A 666 -9.61 18.55 26.39
N ILE A 667 -9.07 18.02 25.29
CA ILE A 667 -9.89 17.58 24.14
C ILE A 667 -10.90 16.50 24.58
N THR A 668 -10.55 15.68 25.58
CA THR A 668 -11.48 14.68 26.13
C THR A 668 -12.71 15.31 26.80
N GLU A 669 -12.62 16.53 27.33
CA GLU A 669 -13.74 17.25 27.97
C GLU A 669 -14.94 17.40 27.02
N LYS A 670 -14.68 17.54 25.72
CA LYS A 670 -15.72 17.67 24.67
C LYS A 670 -16.66 16.46 24.63
N TYR A 671 -16.15 15.26 24.91
CA TYR A 671 -16.94 14.03 24.97
C TYR A 671 -17.93 14.04 26.12
N TYR A 672 -17.54 14.59 27.27
CA TYR A 672 -18.40 14.72 28.45
C TYR A 672 -19.50 15.75 28.22
N HIS A 673 -19.15 16.89 27.60
CA HIS A 673 -20.13 17.91 27.23
C HIS A 673 -21.20 17.36 26.30
N LEU A 674 -20.81 16.63 25.25
CA LEU A 674 -21.76 16.01 24.31
C LEU A 674 -22.59 14.89 24.95
N ALA A 675 -22.04 14.20 25.95
CA ALA A 675 -22.77 13.20 26.72
C ALA A 675 -23.70 13.79 27.80
N ASN A 676 -23.80 15.13 27.90
CA ASN A 676 -24.49 15.86 28.97
C ASN A 676 -24.02 15.48 30.39
N SER A 677 -22.75 15.06 30.53
CA SER A 677 -22.16 14.79 31.84
C SER A 677 -21.69 16.09 32.49
N LYS A 678 -22.11 16.33 33.74
CA LYS A 678 -21.74 17.53 34.52
C LYS A 678 -20.37 17.42 35.22
N ASN A 679 -19.77 16.23 35.22
CA ASN A 679 -18.56 15.94 35.99
C ASN A 679 -17.37 15.80 35.03
N ALA A 680 -16.42 16.73 35.10
CA ALA A 680 -15.15 16.62 34.40
C ALA A 680 -14.27 15.52 35.03
N LEU A 681 -13.46 14.86 34.20
CA LEU A 681 -12.49 13.87 34.65
C LEU A 681 -11.19 14.56 35.05
N SER A 682 -10.76 14.37 36.29
CA SER A 682 -9.46 14.80 36.79
C SER A 682 -8.63 13.56 37.09
N LEU A 683 -7.51 13.40 36.37
CA LEU A 683 -6.55 12.33 36.59
C LEU A 683 -5.39 12.85 37.43
N SER A 684 -4.96 12.06 38.42
CA SER A 684 -3.75 12.33 39.18
C SER A 684 -2.90 11.06 39.31
N LEU A 685 -1.58 11.23 39.41
CA LEU A 685 -0.69 10.11 39.68
C LEU A 685 -1.03 9.50 41.05
N GLY A 686 -1.32 8.20 41.04
CA GLY A 686 -1.66 7.42 42.21
C GLY A 686 -0.48 6.59 42.74
N LYS A 687 -0.82 5.44 43.33
CA LYS A 687 0.15 4.48 43.88
C LYS A 687 1.01 3.89 42.75
N GLN A 688 2.31 3.75 43.01
CA GLN A 688 3.21 2.97 42.15
C GLN A 688 3.58 1.66 42.83
N VAL A 689 3.54 0.56 42.10
CA VAL A 689 3.86 -0.80 42.58
C VAL A 689 4.97 -1.36 41.70
N LEU A 690 6.09 -1.78 42.30
CA LEU A 690 7.22 -2.36 41.60
C LEU A 690 7.24 -3.89 41.81
N ILE A 691 7.33 -4.64 40.72
CA ILE A 691 7.34 -6.10 40.69
C ILE A 691 8.52 -6.54 39.80
N GLU A 692 9.73 -6.38 40.34
CA GLU A 692 10.98 -6.64 39.61
C GLU A 692 11.40 -8.12 39.64
N ASN A 693 10.75 -8.94 40.48
CA ASN A 693 11.07 -10.36 40.66
C ASN A 693 10.45 -11.31 39.63
N TYR A 694 9.76 -10.78 38.60
CA TYR A 694 9.04 -11.58 37.60
C TYR A 694 8.11 -12.64 38.21
N SER A 695 7.36 -12.29 39.26
CA SER A 695 6.51 -13.23 40.04
C SER A 695 5.53 -14.11 39.25
N LEU A 696 5.21 -13.79 38.00
CA LEU A 696 4.34 -14.56 37.09
C LEU A 696 5.08 -15.06 35.83
N GLY A 697 6.42 -14.99 35.80
CA GLY A 697 7.26 -15.30 34.64
C GLY A 697 7.46 -14.13 33.67
N LYS A 698 8.28 -14.33 32.64
CA LYS A 698 8.55 -13.35 31.57
C LYS A 698 7.61 -13.48 30.36
N SER A 699 6.69 -14.44 30.40
CA SER A 699 5.64 -14.63 29.39
C SER A 699 4.30 -14.57 30.08
N LEU A 700 3.48 -13.56 29.77
CA LEU A 700 2.22 -13.29 30.46
C LEU A 700 1.02 -13.43 29.54
N THR A 701 -0.03 -14.04 30.07
CA THR A 701 -1.35 -14.08 29.46
C THR A 701 -2.19 -12.86 29.83
N GLN A 702 -3.24 -12.57 29.06
CA GLN A 702 -4.17 -11.48 29.36
C GLN A 702 -4.86 -11.62 30.73
N LYS A 703 -5.08 -12.86 31.19
CA LYS A 703 -5.62 -13.11 32.54
C LYS A 703 -4.64 -12.66 33.63
N GLN A 704 -3.34 -12.88 33.43
CA GLN A 704 -2.30 -12.45 34.36
C GLN A 704 -2.13 -10.93 34.37
N ILE A 705 -2.39 -10.23 33.27
CA ILE A 705 -2.45 -8.77 33.24
C ILE A 705 -3.53 -8.23 34.19
N VAL A 706 -4.73 -8.82 34.17
CA VAL A 706 -5.82 -8.43 35.08
C VAL A 706 -5.43 -8.71 36.55
N GLN A 707 -4.74 -9.82 36.82
CA GLN A 707 -4.21 -10.15 38.14
C GLN A 707 -3.13 -9.15 38.61
N LEU A 708 -2.30 -8.63 37.71
CA LEU A 708 -1.33 -7.59 38.05
C LEU A 708 -2.04 -6.25 38.32
N ALA A 709 -3.03 -5.90 37.52
CA ALA A 709 -3.82 -4.69 37.69
C ALA A 709 -4.56 -4.67 39.05
N SER A 710 -4.98 -5.83 39.57
CA SER A 710 -5.62 -5.92 40.89
C SER A 710 -4.70 -5.61 42.08
N LYS A 711 -3.38 -5.45 41.87
CA LYS A 711 -2.45 -4.98 42.91
C LYS A 711 -2.51 -3.45 43.12
N GLY A 712 -3.16 -2.74 42.19
CA GLY A 712 -3.43 -1.30 42.29
C GLY A 712 -4.61 -0.97 43.20
N VAL A 713 -5.02 0.30 43.19
CA VAL A 713 -6.17 0.77 43.99
C VAL A 713 -7.47 0.31 43.32
N GLN A 714 -8.45 -0.07 44.12
CA GLN A 714 -9.68 -0.73 43.64
C GLN A 714 -10.87 0.20 43.48
N LYS A 715 -10.80 1.41 44.04
CA LYS A 715 -11.85 2.42 44.03
C LYS A 715 -11.32 3.69 43.36
N ASP A 716 -12.14 4.30 42.49
CA ASP A 716 -11.84 5.57 41.81
C ASP A 716 -10.45 5.58 41.17
N ALA A 717 -10.16 4.51 40.42
CA ALA A 717 -8.81 4.19 39.97
C ALA A 717 -8.76 3.64 38.54
N ILE A 718 -7.70 4.01 37.83
CA ILE A 718 -7.18 3.34 36.63
C ILE A 718 -5.89 2.63 37.05
N ASN A 719 -5.80 1.32 36.84
CA ASN A 719 -4.61 0.53 37.14
C ASN A 719 -3.86 0.21 35.86
N VAL A 720 -2.72 0.87 35.63
CA VAL A 720 -1.88 0.73 34.44
C VAL A 720 -0.78 -0.28 34.72
N VAL A 721 -0.79 -1.41 34.02
CA VAL A 721 0.28 -2.42 34.05
C VAL A 721 1.29 -2.09 32.94
N LEU A 722 2.54 -1.86 33.32
CA LEU A 722 3.64 -1.57 32.42
C LEU A 722 4.60 -2.77 32.45
N THR A 723 4.81 -3.43 31.31
CA THR A 723 5.72 -4.58 31.21
C THR A 723 7.05 -4.16 30.58
N ALA A 724 8.16 -4.59 31.20
CA ALA A 724 9.52 -4.27 30.72
C ALA A 724 9.79 -4.89 29.34
N SER A 725 10.86 -4.44 28.67
CA SER A 725 11.17 -4.84 27.29
C SER A 725 11.56 -6.32 27.16
N ASP A 726 11.90 -6.97 28.26
CA ASP A 726 12.20 -8.40 28.31
C ASP A 726 11.00 -9.28 28.74
N VAL A 727 9.78 -8.72 28.76
CA VAL A 727 8.55 -9.42 29.11
C VAL A 727 7.64 -9.54 27.89
N ALA A 728 7.38 -10.76 27.45
CA ALA A 728 6.42 -11.08 26.41
C ALA A 728 4.99 -11.15 26.98
N VAL A 729 4.03 -10.62 26.25
CA VAL A 729 2.60 -10.70 26.60
C VAL A 729 1.81 -11.17 25.39
N ASP A 730 0.79 -12.01 25.58
CA ASP A 730 -0.04 -12.53 24.50
C ASP A 730 -0.60 -11.40 23.60
N GLY A 731 -0.28 -11.47 22.30
CA GLY A 731 -0.68 -10.50 21.29
C GLY A 731 0.22 -9.25 21.17
N PHE A 732 1.16 -9.05 22.11
CA PHE A 732 2.13 -7.96 22.03
C PHE A 732 2.95 -8.08 20.76
N CYS A 733 3.17 -6.95 20.06
CA CYS A 733 3.96 -6.90 18.84
C CYS A 733 3.40 -7.66 17.63
N VAL A 734 2.21 -8.25 17.74
CA VAL A 734 1.52 -8.93 16.63
C VAL A 734 0.35 -8.10 16.14
N ASN A 735 -0.56 -7.73 17.04
CA ASN A 735 -1.76 -6.96 16.70
C ASN A 735 -2.08 -5.83 17.69
N ARG A 736 -1.26 -5.64 18.72
CA ARG A 736 -1.47 -4.60 19.74
C ARG A 736 -0.18 -4.23 20.46
N CYS A 737 -0.14 -3.00 20.95
CA CYS A 737 0.93 -2.45 21.79
C CYS A 737 0.52 -2.30 23.27
N GLY A 738 -0.77 -2.50 23.52
CA GLY A 738 -1.41 -2.43 24.82
C GLY A 738 -2.91 -2.70 24.70
N THR A 739 -3.60 -2.72 25.82
CA THR A 739 -5.06 -2.93 25.90
C THR A 739 -5.63 -2.16 27.07
N HIS A 740 -6.92 -1.83 27.04
CA HIS A 740 -7.64 -1.39 28.23
C HIS A 740 -8.91 -2.22 28.44
N GLY A 741 -9.45 -2.18 29.65
CA GLY A 741 -10.68 -2.87 30.00
C GLY A 741 -11.11 -2.59 31.43
N ALA A 742 -12.08 -3.36 31.93
CA ALA A 742 -12.60 -3.21 33.28
C ALA A 742 -12.57 -4.51 34.08
N SER A 743 -12.38 -4.39 35.39
CA SER A 743 -12.43 -5.54 36.29
C SER A 743 -13.86 -6.08 36.44
N LYS A 744 -13.99 -7.35 36.83
CA LYS A 744 -15.28 -7.99 37.13
C LYS A 744 -15.98 -7.41 38.38
N GLY A 745 -15.32 -6.52 39.11
CA GLY A 745 -15.82 -5.90 40.33
C GLY A 745 -15.26 -6.57 41.59
N VAL A 746 -14.86 -5.77 42.58
CA VAL A 746 -14.38 -6.19 43.90
C VAL A 746 -15.31 -5.65 44.97
N VAL A 747 -15.73 -6.49 45.91
CA VAL A 747 -16.61 -6.08 47.02
C VAL A 747 -15.77 -5.47 48.13
N ILE A 748 -16.00 -4.19 48.44
CA ILE A 748 -15.35 -3.45 49.54
C ILE A 748 -16.47 -2.87 50.41
N ASN A 749 -16.47 -3.20 51.71
CA ASN A 749 -17.50 -2.77 52.67
C ASN A 749 -18.94 -2.99 52.17
N GLY A 750 -19.21 -4.16 51.59
CA GLY A 750 -20.53 -4.55 51.06
C GLY A 750 -20.94 -3.90 49.73
N LYS A 751 -20.08 -3.09 49.10
CA LYS A 751 -20.33 -2.47 47.78
C LYS A 751 -19.36 -3.00 46.74
N THR A 752 -19.86 -3.33 45.54
CA THR A 752 -19.03 -3.78 44.42
C THR A 752 -18.45 -2.59 43.67
N TYR A 753 -17.12 -2.49 43.61
CA TYR A 753 -16.37 -1.48 42.87
C TYR A 753 -15.71 -2.12 41.65
N LYS A 754 -15.91 -1.54 40.47
CA LYS A 754 -15.13 -1.85 39.28
C LYS A 754 -14.02 -0.82 39.14
N PHE A 755 -12.86 -1.27 38.69
CA PHE A 755 -11.76 -0.38 38.29
C PHE A 755 -11.47 -0.62 36.82
N ALA A 756 -11.04 0.43 36.12
CA ALA A 756 -10.51 0.30 34.77
C ALA A 756 -9.03 -0.10 34.85
N TYR A 757 -8.56 -0.88 33.89
CA TYR A 757 -7.16 -1.24 33.78
C TYR A 757 -6.66 -0.96 32.37
N ILE A 758 -5.37 -0.64 32.29
CA ILE A 758 -4.63 -0.48 31.04
C ILE A 758 -3.42 -1.39 31.13
N TRP A 759 -2.99 -1.96 30.02
CA TRP A 759 -1.68 -2.56 29.88
C TRP A 759 -0.97 -1.94 28.68
N VAL A 760 0.32 -1.65 28.84
CA VAL A 760 1.23 -1.22 27.77
C VAL A 760 2.55 -1.97 27.92
N GLY A 761 3.05 -2.51 26.83
CA GLY A 761 4.36 -3.16 26.79
C GLY A 761 5.46 -2.21 26.31
N ASN A 762 6.65 -2.30 26.90
CA ASN A 762 7.84 -1.66 26.36
C ASN A 762 8.31 -2.43 25.11
N SER A 763 8.25 -1.77 23.95
CA SER A 763 8.54 -2.39 22.65
C SER A 763 10.00 -2.30 22.21
N GLU A 764 10.85 -1.65 22.99
CA GLU A 764 12.25 -1.31 22.67
C GLU A 764 13.05 -2.45 22.00
N THR A 765 12.84 -3.69 22.43
CA THR A 765 13.60 -4.87 21.97
C THR A 765 12.80 -5.83 21.07
N LEU A 766 11.47 -5.76 21.09
CA LEU A 766 10.60 -6.76 20.44
C LEU A 766 10.01 -6.26 19.12
N CYS A 767 9.48 -5.04 19.11
CA CYS A 767 8.84 -4.45 17.92
C CYS A 767 8.84 -2.93 17.96
N PRO A 768 10.01 -2.28 18.15
CA PRO A 768 10.05 -0.84 18.32
C PRO A 768 9.50 -0.12 17.08
N GLY A 769 9.70 -0.68 15.88
CA GLY A 769 9.14 -0.17 14.63
C GLY A 769 7.61 -0.29 14.48
N TYR A 770 6.94 -0.99 15.39
CA TYR A 770 5.47 -1.05 15.43
C TYR A 770 4.93 -0.16 16.55
N CYS A 771 5.38 -0.41 17.77
CA CYS A 771 4.79 0.17 18.97
C CYS A 771 5.52 1.41 19.48
N ALA A 772 6.70 1.73 18.97
CA ALA A 772 7.39 2.98 19.24
C ALA A 772 7.50 3.88 18.00
N TRP A 773 6.78 3.58 16.91
CA TRP A 773 6.65 4.51 15.79
C TRP A 773 6.01 5.82 16.27
N PRO A 774 6.56 7.01 15.92
CA PRO A 774 7.55 7.28 14.88
C PRO A 774 9.01 7.35 15.35
N PHE A 775 9.35 6.94 16.58
CA PHE A 775 10.71 6.99 17.13
C PHE A 775 11.62 5.81 16.74
N HIS A 776 11.06 4.86 16.00
CA HIS A 776 11.77 3.75 15.41
C HIS A 776 11.24 3.50 14.01
N GLN A 777 12.07 2.88 13.17
CA GLN A 777 11.76 2.67 11.77
C GLN A 777 10.50 1.81 11.61
N PRO A 778 9.46 2.27 10.88
CA PRO A 778 8.17 1.59 10.82
C PRO A 778 8.30 0.19 10.22
N ILE A 779 7.72 -0.84 10.84
CA ILE A 779 7.71 -2.19 10.24
C ILE A 779 6.72 -2.32 9.07
N TYR A 780 5.77 -1.37 8.93
CA TYR A 780 4.77 -1.33 7.88
C TYR A 780 4.59 0.11 7.36
N GLY A 781 4.32 0.28 6.07
CA GLY A 781 4.13 1.59 5.44
C GLY A 781 5.44 2.25 4.98
N PRO A 782 5.39 3.52 4.55
CA PRO A 782 6.56 4.25 4.07
C PRO A 782 7.67 4.27 5.12
N GLN A 783 8.87 3.89 4.71
CA GLN A 783 10.04 3.72 5.56
C GLN A 783 10.72 5.06 5.83
N SER A 784 9.99 5.97 6.49
CA SER A 784 10.51 7.26 6.90
C SER A 784 11.55 7.11 8.02
N ALA A 785 12.53 8.02 8.03
CA ALA A 785 13.55 8.05 9.06
C ALA A 785 12.90 8.19 10.46
N PRO A 786 13.39 7.46 11.48
CA PRO A 786 12.88 7.59 12.84
C PRO A 786 13.03 9.03 13.34
N LEU A 787 11.98 9.53 13.98
CA LEU A 787 12.02 10.81 14.66
C LEU A 787 12.81 10.69 15.97
N GLY A 788 13.46 11.77 16.38
CA GLY A 788 14.17 11.79 17.65
C GLY A 788 13.19 11.63 18.82
N ALA A 789 13.42 10.63 19.67
CA ALA A 789 12.57 10.37 20.84
C ALA A 789 12.70 11.52 21.87
N PRO A 790 11.58 12.12 22.33
CA PRO A 790 11.59 13.37 23.11
C PRO A 790 12.24 13.27 24.49
N ASN A 791 12.37 12.06 25.05
CA ASN A 791 13.07 11.82 26.30
C ASN A 791 14.31 10.94 26.14
N ASN A 792 14.78 10.76 24.90
CA ASN A 792 15.95 9.95 24.54
C ASN A 792 15.83 8.48 25.02
N ASP A 793 14.61 7.95 25.07
CA ASP A 793 14.34 6.55 25.40
C ASP A 793 13.17 6.07 24.53
N VAL A 794 13.50 5.44 23.38
CA VAL A 794 12.53 4.99 22.37
C VAL A 794 11.45 4.08 22.99
N GLY A 795 11.85 3.20 23.90
CA GLY A 795 10.94 2.31 24.61
C GLY A 795 9.93 3.07 25.48
N ALA A 796 10.41 3.94 26.36
CA ALA A 796 9.56 4.73 27.24
C ALA A 796 8.70 5.76 26.49
N ASP A 797 9.26 6.43 25.49
CA ASP A 797 8.53 7.39 24.66
C ASP A 797 7.45 6.68 23.82
N GLY A 798 7.74 5.49 23.27
CA GLY A 798 6.75 4.63 22.62
C GLY A 798 5.66 4.14 23.59
N MET A 799 6.02 3.77 24.82
CA MET A 799 5.03 3.44 25.85
C MET A 799 4.11 4.63 26.15
N VAL A 800 4.64 5.86 26.20
CA VAL A 800 3.83 7.05 26.45
C VAL A 800 2.81 7.29 25.33
N ILE A 801 3.17 7.12 24.06
CA ILE A 801 2.22 7.22 22.93
C ILE A 801 1.03 6.27 23.14
N ASN A 802 1.33 5.00 23.41
CA ASN A 802 0.30 3.97 23.56
C ASN A 802 -0.52 4.18 24.83
N LEU A 803 0.12 4.59 25.93
CA LEU A 803 -0.56 4.93 27.16
C LEU A 803 -1.49 6.13 27.00
N ALA A 804 -1.06 7.17 26.27
CA ALA A 804 -1.86 8.33 25.95
C ALA A 804 -3.12 7.94 25.16
N SER A 805 -2.94 7.11 24.13
CA SER A 805 -4.04 6.57 23.32
C SER A 805 -5.04 5.78 24.18
N LEU A 806 -4.54 4.84 24.98
CA LEU A 806 -5.37 3.97 25.82
C LEU A 806 -6.04 4.74 26.96
N LEU A 807 -5.38 5.76 27.55
CA LEU A 807 -6.01 6.63 28.55
C LEU A 807 -7.20 7.39 27.98
N ALA A 808 -7.09 7.92 26.77
CA ALA A 808 -8.21 8.61 26.10
C ALA A 808 -9.38 7.64 25.81
N GLY A 809 -9.06 6.42 25.36
CA GLY A 809 -10.03 5.34 25.19
C GLY A 809 -10.70 4.97 26.52
N THR A 810 -9.93 4.71 27.57
CA THR A 810 -10.44 4.39 28.91
C THR A 810 -11.27 5.52 29.52
N ALA A 811 -10.93 6.79 29.27
CA ALA A 811 -11.72 7.91 29.75
C ALA A 811 -13.11 7.98 29.08
N THR A 812 -13.14 7.77 27.77
CA THR A 812 -14.34 7.93 26.94
C THR A 812 -15.15 6.64 26.73
N ASN A 813 -14.56 5.48 27.03
CA ASN A 813 -15.17 4.16 26.88
C ASN A 813 -14.63 3.14 27.93
N PRO A 814 -14.66 3.44 29.24
CA PRO A 814 -14.02 2.59 30.27
C PRO A 814 -14.59 1.16 30.37
N PHE A 815 -15.84 0.97 29.97
CA PHE A 815 -16.57 -0.28 30.16
C PHE A 815 -17.08 -0.89 28.84
N GLY A 816 -16.56 -0.42 27.70
CA GLY A 816 -16.96 -0.92 26.37
C GLY A 816 -18.36 -0.51 25.91
N ASN A 817 -18.95 0.52 26.53
CA ASN A 817 -20.29 1.02 26.21
C ASN A 817 -20.38 2.57 26.16
N GLY A 818 -19.26 3.28 26.18
CA GLY A 818 -19.18 4.75 26.05
C GLY A 818 -19.15 5.21 24.59
N TYR A 819 -18.09 5.91 24.18
CA TYR A 819 -17.87 6.32 22.78
C TYR A 819 -17.01 5.30 22.03
N TYR A 820 -17.58 4.63 21.04
CA TYR A 820 -16.82 3.76 20.15
C TYR A 820 -17.54 3.48 18.82
N GLN A 821 -16.81 2.93 17.87
CA GLN A 821 -17.31 2.42 16.59
C GLN A 821 -16.55 1.14 16.21
N GLY A 822 -17.19 0.22 15.49
CA GLY A 822 -16.58 -1.07 15.10
C GLY A 822 -16.87 -2.19 16.11
N GLU A 823 -16.19 -3.32 15.92
CA GLU A 823 -16.36 -4.54 16.73
C GLU A 823 -15.85 -4.34 18.17
N ALA A 824 -16.45 -5.07 19.11
CA ALA A 824 -16.16 -4.92 20.54
C ALA A 824 -14.76 -5.38 20.95
N ASP A 825 -14.09 -6.19 20.13
CA ASP A 825 -12.74 -6.72 20.36
C ASP A 825 -11.63 -5.82 19.81
N ALA A 826 -11.95 -4.89 18.91
CA ALA A 826 -11.05 -3.87 18.37
C ALA A 826 -11.77 -2.54 18.04
N PRO A 827 -12.38 -1.88 19.04
CA PRO A 827 -13.14 -0.66 18.80
C PRO A 827 -12.24 0.51 18.36
N LEU A 828 -12.75 1.30 17.41
CA LEU A 828 -12.29 2.68 17.19
C LEU A 828 -12.82 3.55 18.32
N GLU A 829 -11.93 4.28 18.99
CA GLU A 829 -12.17 5.11 20.16
C GLU A 829 -11.48 6.47 19.96
N ALA A 830 -11.51 7.34 20.98
CA ALA A 830 -11.07 8.73 20.87
C ALA A 830 -9.70 8.93 20.21
N ALA A 831 -8.70 8.10 20.50
CA ALA A 831 -7.38 8.15 19.89
C ALA A 831 -7.22 7.18 18.70
N SER A 832 -7.75 5.96 18.79
CA SER A 832 -7.60 4.95 17.72
C SER A 832 -8.36 5.29 16.44
N ALA A 833 -9.32 6.22 16.49
CA ALA A 833 -9.95 6.83 15.31
C ALA A 833 -9.00 7.74 14.50
N CYS A 834 -7.83 8.10 15.06
CA CYS A 834 -6.84 8.97 14.45
C CYS A 834 -5.46 8.29 14.36
N PRO A 835 -5.37 7.09 13.74
CA PRO A 835 -4.16 6.29 13.79
C PRO A 835 -2.99 7.00 13.10
N GLY A 836 -1.89 7.15 13.83
CA GLY A 836 -0.65 7.72 13.32
C GLY A 836 -0.67 9.22 13.00
N VAL A 837 -1.73 9.94 13.40
CA VAL A 837 -1.83 11.40 13.27
C VAL A 837 -1.30 12.04 14.54
N TYR A 838 -0.20 12.80 14.47
CA TYR A 838 0.37 13.50 15.62
C TYR A 838 0.44 15.03 15.44
N ALA A 839 0.48 15.50 14.19
CA ALA A 839 0.49 16.91 13.82
C ALA A 839 -0.24 17.15 12.51
N LYS A 840 -0.50 18.43 12.19
CA LYS A 840 -1.09 18.84 10.91
C LYS A 840 -0.28 18.28 9.73
N GLY A 841 -0.98 17.90 8.66
CA GLY A 841 -0.35 17.36 7.45
C GLY A 841 0.08 15.89 7.56
N ALA A 842 -0.20 15.19 8.65
CA ALA A 842 0.09 13.76 8.79
C ALA A 842 -0.62 12.92 7.70
N TYR A 843 0.07 11.90 7.21
CA TYR A 843 -0.42 10.90 6.24
C TYR A 843 0.30 9.55 6.52
N PRO A 844 -0.11 8.42 5.93
CA PRO A 844 0.54 7.14 6.22
C PRO A 844 2.06 7.19 6.05
N GLY A 845 2.82 6.91 7.11
CA GLY A 845 4.28 7.00 7.13
C GLY A 845 4.87 8.37 7.51
N TYR A 846 4.05 9.40 7.69
CA TYR A 846 4.47 10.74 8.12
C TYR A 846 3.63 11.22 9.31
N ALA A 847 4.29 11.50 10.45
CA ALA A 847 3.65 11.87 11.71
C ALA A 847 3.00 13.27 11.70
N GLY A 848 3.25 14.08 10.67
CA GLY A 848 2.82 15.47 10.55
C GLY A 848 3.93 16.47 10.92
N ASP A 849 3.60 17.76 10.81
CA ASP A 849 4.50 18.89 11.03
C ASP A 849 4.80 19.10 12.53
N LEU A 850 5.60 18.22 13.12
CA LEU A 850 5.94 18.22 14.54
C LEU A 850 6.93 19.32 14.93
N LEU A 851 6.92 19.70 16.22
CA LEU A 851 7.97 20.55 16.78
C LEU A 851 9.25 19.75 16.92
N VAL A 852 10.39 20.39 16.66
CA VAL A 852 11.71 19.78 16.78
C VAL A 852 12.54 20.58 17.79
N ASP A 853 13.08 19.89 18.80
CA ASP A 853 14.06 20.47 19.70
C ASP A 853 15.38 20.71 18.94
N LYS A 854 15.79 21.98 18.85
CA LYS A 854 16.99 22.36 18.09
C LYS A 854 18.30 21.79 18.67
N THR A 855 18.30 21.41 19.94
CA THR A 855 19.48 20.90 20.64
C THR A 855 19.57 19.39 20.53
N THR A 856 18.46 18.69 20.77
CA THR A 856 18.44 17.21 20.80
C THR A 856 17.98 16.57 19.49
N GLY A 857 17.39 17.34 18.57
CA GLY A 857 16.75 16.83 17.37
C GLY A 857 15.43 16.10 17.64
N ALA A 858 14.94 16.13 18.88
CA ALA A 858 13.79 15.34 19.26
C ALA A 858 12.47 15.96 18.76
N SER A 859 11.58 15.11 18.24
CA SER A 859 10.28 15.51 17.72
C SER A 859 9.20 15.33 18.78
N TYR A 860 8.36 16.35 18.94
CA TYR A 860 7.32 16.38 19.96
C TYR A 860 6.18 17.29 19.56
N ASN A 861 5.05 17.16 20.24
CA ASN A 861 3.90 18.07 20.07
C ASN A 861 3.31 18.55 21.40
N ALA A 862 3.91 18.18 22.55
CA ALA A 862 3.44 18.59 23.86
C ALA A 862 4.58 18.78 24.86
N HIS A 863 4.54 19.88 25.61
CA HIS A 863 5.32 20.09 26.83
C HIS A 863 4.65 19.47 28.05
N GLY A 864 5.43 18.82 28.92
CA GLY A 864 5.00 18.26 30.20
C GLY A 864 5.72 18.86 31.40
N THR A 865 5.45 18.32 32.59
CA THR A 865 6.13 18.70 33.84
C THR A 865 7.62 18.32 33.81
N ASN A 866 8.40 18.93 34.72
CA ASN A 866 9.84 18.65 34.85
C ASN A 866 10.66 18.87 33.57
N GLY A 867 10.19 19.76 32.68
CA GLY A 867 10.86 20.08 31.41
C GLY A 867 10.74 18.98 30.35
N ARG A 868 9.93 17.93 30.60
CA ARG A 868 9.72 16.82 29.68
C ARG A 868 8.98 17.26 28.42
N LYS A 869 9.26 16.57 27.32
CA LYS A 869 8.55 16.71 26.06
C LYS A 869 7.90 15.38 25.71
N TYR A 870 6.76 15.41 25.05
CA TYR A 870 6.00 14.22 24.70
C TYR A 870 5.42 14.34 23.30
N LEU A 871 5.24 13.17 22.67
CA LEU A 871 4.41 13.01 21.50
C LEU A 871 3.11 12.34 21.93
N VAL A 872 2.00 13.05 21.75
CA VAL A 872 0.66 12.55 22.06
C VAL A 872 -0.16 12.41 20.77
N PRO A 873 -0.97 11.35 20.61
CA PRO A 873 -1.75 11.14 19.39
C PRO A 873 -2.82 12.23 19.23
N ALA A 874 -3.22 12.49 17.99
CA ALA A 874 -4.44 13.25 17.73
C ALA A 874 -5.63 12.54 18.38
N LEU A 875 -6.57 13.33 18.90
CA LEU A 875 -7.85 12.82 19.38
C LEU A 875 -8.93 13.21 18.39
N TYR A 876 -9.82 12.29 18.07
CA TYR A 876 -11.01 12.60 17.31
C TYR A 876 -11.80 13.66 18.07
N ASP A 877 -12.14 14.75 17.40
CA ASP A 877 -12.92 15.82 17.97
C ASP A 877 -14.38 15.66 17.52
N PRO A 878 -15.28 15.22 18.41
CA PRO A 878 -16.66 14.98 18.04
C PRO A 878 -17.45 16.26 17.72
N SER A 879 -16.89 17.45 18.02
CA SER A 879 -17.47 18.75 17.68
C SER A 879 -17.13 19.22 16.27
N THR A 880 -15.97 18.83 15.73
CA THR A 880 -15.54 19.18 14.36
C THR A 880 -15.58 18.00 13.41
N SER A 881 -15.83 16.79 13.92
CA SER A 881 -15.79 15.52 13.18
C SER A 881 -14.47 15.29 12.44
N SER A 882 -13.36 15.62 13.09
CA SER A 882 -12.01 15.50 12.53
C SER A 882 -11.00 15.12 13.61
N CYS A 883 -9.82 14.62 13.20
CA CYS A 883 -8.70 14.42 14.11
C CYS A 883 -8.10 15.77 14.51
N SER A 884 -8.07 16.05 15.81
CA SER A 884 -7.54 17.28 16.39
C SER A 884 -6.12 17.06 16.89
N THR A 885 -5.18 17.82 16.34
CA THR A 885 -3.76 17.83 16.73
C THR A 885 -3.46 19.07 17.58
N LEU A 886 -2.41 19.01 18.39
CA LEU A 886 -1.93 20.19 19.13
C LEU A 886 -1.18 21.19 18.25
N VAL A 887 -0.54 20.70 17.17
CA VAL A 887 0.32 21.46 16.26
C VAL A 887 -0.03 21.18 14.81
#